data_AF-A0A9D8TAK0-F1
#
_entry.id   AF-A0A9D8TAK0-F1
#
_cell.length_a   1.000
_cell.length_b   1.000
_cell.length_c   1.000
_cell.angle_alpha   90.00
_cell.angle_beta   90.00
_cell.angle_gamma   90.00
#
_symmetry.space_group_name_H-M   'P 1'
#
loop_
_entity.id
_entity.type
_entity.pdbx_description
1 polymer ?
#
loop_
_entity_poly.entity_id
_entity_poly.type
_entity_poly.pdbx_seq_one_letter_code
_entity_poly.pdbx_strand_id
1 'polypeptide(L)'
;MKRFYTFLTVCLLSVAAWAALPVGSYTIDFRTLCADLPTSGSAVTVGYNWDASTAAFVKADVAEGSDVVLNNVYYHGAQHGIQRGTITINTSSKTLLKIGGCQYGSGYTVTDGKGKVLATIDIADRKCDSQTSFDNYNEAAYNSFEPTALTISETGYIPYVMIEVFSAISEQSLYETNFSDWTAGKTTAVTKYTNETIEFTLTKTEVNPSNVDWAGKFPDAVSQTCIRAEKSEAFVETSVISSVSKVRFLHGATGSNRGWGLYAKGEGDADWVLISDAVASNAKGTEVVAEVNKTNCQLRFYNLNTSQNAYMFELEIQGLVDMSQMPALGTFEVNGVAVEAVDIFEIDAEGNYAATYEISKTAKMISAENPLTNIVAANGSVGEVTYQLNATADTCVCTIPVSLIAGGKEIVANYILTVILKPDFTVTYYDVDGTTVLATQTVEKDAAVAAFAADASKVTVAEGHVFRGWFVAATGEDVRKYTVDEIIVGNTAFYARTTPEEVAVAGTRYAYALNHQYFDAADHESFSSNGSFHDTQHGWDFAAGESITLKVGGNAFIILGCCKYSANGAVAVTNAAGETIGEIADAYVETDGATVSFTYEGPATELTFTFSATTYIHSVIINNVGEAGITKNEAGYYVIQAGNVSQFLSVLEIAQASKAADERAYIFLPNGLYDMGEAVLTPIASNNISIIGESMEKTIIRNAPDKSVEGIGTTATFLITGKNTYFQDLTIQNALDYYGAGSAGRAVCLQDRGANTICKNVRLLSYQDTYYSNNDASQFYFGDCDIHGTVDFVCGGGDVYYDHCLFTLESRKAGVVNGGVTIAAPNGDAPFGYVMESCTIDPSMCENFNYGRAWGGAARLAYLNTKVLDKSKLVASHFTREGMNVASQYFREYNTVDAEGNAIAGPGVQTFFKGSTEYTYDVTMTADQAAAFAYDKVFTAWDPRALSAQLKLDAISTADGKISWTAVEGAKAYAVFLDGVLLGFTTECSFKIAEDQDAAKVQVRVANAMGGLGEVTGYVNALPSLTKEIAKVEYYNALGQRLPANAQGMTIVKTIFKDGSVNVEKCYQK
;
A
#
# COMPACT_ATOMS: atom_id res chain seq x y z
N MET A 1 -5.45 2.84 70.24
CA MET A 1 -5.05 4.05 70.99
C MET A 1 -4.61 5.10 69.98
N LYS A 2 -5.30 6.26 69.96
CA LYS A 2 -4.91 7.59 69.40
C LYS A 2 -4.69 7.67 67.87
N ARG A 3 -5.66 8.19 67.11
CA ARG A 3 -5.92 9.62 66.78
C ARG A 3 -4.78 10.25 65.97
N PHE A 4 -5.06 10.68 64.74
CA PHE A 4 -4.82 12.06 64.27
C PHE A 4 -5.65 12.35 63.00
N TYR A 5 -6.72 13.11 63.21
CA TYR A 5 -7.38 13.95 62.19
C TYR A 5 -6.47 15.16 61.96
N THR A 6 -6.29 15.58 60.70
CA THR A 6 -5.71 16.89 60.39
C THR A 6 -6.81 17.79 59.83
N PHE A 7 -7.08 18.83 60.62
CA PHE A 7 -7.88 20.01 60.32
C PHE A 7 -7.33 20.75 59.09
N LEU A 8 -8.21 21.18 58.18
CA LEU A 8 -8.01 22.43 57.44
C LEU A 8 -9.05 23.44 57.93
N THR A 9 -8.54 24.52 58.51
CA THR A 9 -9.28 25.57 59.20
C THR A 9 -9.76 26.61 58.19
N VAL A 10 -11.07 26.82 58.07
CA VAL A 10 -11.65 28.08 57.57
C VAL A 10 -12.31 28.79 58.74
N CYS A 11 -11.71 29.90 59.17
CA CYS A 11 -12.35 30.87 60.07
C CYS A 11 -13.31 31.75 59.26
N LEU A 12 -14.60 31.77 59.60
CA LEU A 12 -15.30 32.97 60.09
C LEU A 12 -16.81 32.71 60.33
N LEU A 13 -17.24 33.15 61.52
CA LEU A 13 -18.58 33.59 61.92
C LEU A 13 -19.64 32.54 62.26
N SER A 14 -19.88 32.44 63.56
CA SER A 14 -21.04 31.87 64.23
C SER A 14 -22.37 32.45 63.71
N VAL A 15 -23.09 31.63 62.97
CA VAL A 15 -24.56 31.61 62.90
C VAL A 15 -24.94 30.18 63.27
N ALA A 16 -26.03 29.99 64.03
CA ALA A 16 -26.50 28.67 64.47
C ALA A 16 -26.51 27.70 63.27
N ALA A 17 -25.80 26.57 63.40
CA ALA A 17 -25.58 25.64 62.30
C ALA A 17 -26.92 25.02 61.87
N TRP A 18 -27.39 25.41 60.70
CA TRP A 18 -28.39 24.68 59.95
C TRP A 18 -27.85 23.27 59.67
N ALA A 19 -28.48 22.23 60.24
CA ALA A 19 -28.14 20.84 59.92
C ALA A 19 -28.81 20.48 58.59
N ALA A 20 -27.98 20.14 57.60
CA ALA A 20 -28.41 19.69 56.29
C ALA A 20 -27.86 18.28 56.06
N LEU A 21 -28.56 17.51 55.22
CA LEU A 21 -28.13 16.15 54.88
C LEU A 21 -26.69 16.16 54.33
N PRO A 22 -25.83 15.25 54.80
CA PRO A 22 -24.51 15.02 54.20
C PRO A 22 -24.63 14.54 52.75
N VAL A 23 -23.50 14.46 52.04
CA VAL A 23 -23.43 13.80 50.73
C VAL A 23 -23.76 12.32 50.89
N GLY A 24 -24.65 11.80 50.04
CA GLY A 24 -25.08 10.40 50.07
C GLY A 24 -26.50 10.19 49.56
N SER A 25 -26.91 8.92 49.52
CA SER A 25 -28.28 8.50 49.19
C SER A 25 -29.03 8.13 50.47
N TYR A 26 -30.20 8.70 50.64
CA TYR A 26 -31.05 8.54 51.81
C TYR A 26 -32.45 8.11 51.36
N THR A 27 -33.08 7.21 52.10
CA THR A 27 -34.48 6.84 51.86
C THR A 27 -35.27 7.01 53.14
N ILE A 28 -36.32 7.83 53.05
CA ILE A 28 -37.33 7.97 54.10
C ILE A 28 -38.53 7.17 53.66
N ASP A 29 -38.66 5.95 54.19
CA ASP A 29 -39.84 5.12 53.96
C ASP A 29 -40.90 5.42 55.02
N PHE A 30 -41.87 6.26 54.67
CA PHE A 30 -42.95 6.63 55.58
C PHE A 30 -43.90 5.46 55.85
N ARG A 31 -43.87 4.37 55.08
CA ARG A 31 -44.67 3.17 55.35
C ARG A 31 -44.21 2.47 56.62
N THR A 32 -42.92 2.57 56.98
CA THR A 32 -42.28 1.88 58.11
C THR A 32 -41.80 2.82 59.22
N LEU A 33 -41.44 4.07 58.90
CA LEU A 33 -41.00 5.10 59.85
C LEU A 33 -42.14 5.70 60.70
N CYS A 34 -43.34 5.10 60.66
CA CYS A 34 -44.60 5.68 61.10
C CYS A 34 -44.99 5.43 62.57
N ALA A 35 -44.18 4.71 63.34
CA ALA A 35 -44.53 4.34 64.74
C ALA A 35 -44.77 5.56 65.65
N ASP A 36 -44.29 6.74 65.24
CA ASP A 36 -44.30 8.00 65.97
C ASP A 36 -45.30 9.04 65.45
N LEU A 37 -46.04 8.74 64.36
CA LEU A 37 -47.02 9.65 63.74
C LEU A 37 -48.46 9.22 64.09
N PRO A 38 -49.38 10.18 64.35
CA PRO A 38 -50.77 9.85 64.64
C PRO A 38 -51.45 9.27 63.38
N THR A 39 -52.17 8.16 63.56
CA THR A 39 -52.97 7.50 62.51
C THR A 39 -54.37 8.10 62.37
N SER A 40 -54.82 8.88 63.35
CA SER A 40 -56.09 9.63 63.36
C SER A 40 -56.01 10.79 64.34
N GLY A 41 -56.51 11.99 63.97
CA GLY A 41 -56.53 13.17 64.86
C GLY A 41 -55.97 14.45 64.21
N SER A 42 -55.53 15.40 65.04
CA SER A 42 -54.86 16.62 64.59
C SER A 42 -53.49 16.30 64.01
N ALA A 43 -53.14 16.90 62.87
CA ALA A 43 -51.83 16.74 62.24
C ALA A 43 -50.71 17.29 63.14
N VAL A 44 -49.51 16.72 62.99
CA VAL A 44 -48.35 17.00 63.84
C VAL A 44 -47.18 17.51 63.02
N THR A 45 -46.28 18.21 63.69
CA THR A 45 -44.98 18.57 63.15
C THR A 45 -43.93 17.71 63.83
N VAL A 46 -43.06 17.07 63.04
CA VAL A 46 -41.99 16.17 63.52
C VAL A 46 -40.71 16.45 62.74
N GLY A 47 -39.59 16.52 63.46
CA GLY A 47 -38.25 16.61 62.88
C GLY A 47 -37.56 15.25 62.84
N TYR A 48 -36.78 15.01 61.80
CA TYR A 48 -35.92 13.84 61.65
C TYR A 48 -34.50 14.27 61.35
N ASN A 49 -33.54 13.60 62.00
CA ASN A 49 -32.12 13.73 61.71
C ASN A 49 -31.57 12.41 61.18
N TRP A 50 -30.62 12.49 60.26
CA TRP A 50 -29.87 11.33 59.82
C TRP A 50 -28.82 10.96 60.87
N ASP A 51 -28.94 9.76 61.43
CA ASP A 51 -27.91 9.20 62.31
C ASP A 51 -26.98 8.28 61.51
N ALA A 52 -25.80 8.79 61.20
CA ALA A 52 -24.77 8.05 60.47
C ALA A 52 -24.33 6.75 61.18
N SER A 53 -24.54 6.62 62.50
CA SER A 53 -24.16 5.41 63.25
C SER A 53 -25.15 4.26 63.08
N THR A 54 -26.42 4.57 62.82
CA THR A 54 -27.49 3.59 62.59
C THR A 54 -27.87 3.48 61.12
N ALA A 55 -27.36 4.37 60.26
CA ALA A 55 -27.72 4.50 58.86
C ALA A 55 -29.24 4.61 58.65
N ALA A 56 -29.90 5.35 59.54
CA ALA A 56 -31.35 5.55 59.52
C ALA A 56 -31.72 6.96 60.01
N PHE A 57 -32.94 7.38 59.66
CA PHE A 57 -33.53 8.58 60.24
C PHE A 57 -34.02 8.29 61.66
N VAL A 58 -33.59 9.13 62.60
CA VAL A 58 -34.04 9.10 63.99
C VAL A 58 -34.87 10.35 64.29
N LYS A 59 -35.91 10.17 65.09
CA LYS A 59 -36.78 11.27 65.52
C LYS A 59 -35.99 12.28 66.34
N ALA A 60 -36.16 13.56 66.02
CA ALA A 60 -35.55 14.68 66.73
C ALA A 60 -36.64 15.63 67.26
N ASP A 61 -36.28 16.48 68.23
CA ASP A 61 -37.13 17.59 68.63
C ASP A 61 -37.33 18.54 67.43
N VAL A 62 -38.53 19.11 67.29
CA VAL A 62 -38.86 20.11 66.26
C VAL A 62 -38.16 21.44 66.58
N ALA A 63 -36.84 21.44 66.45
CA ALA A 63 -35.95 22.56 66.72
C ALA A 63 -35.19 22.95 65.44
N GLU A 64 -34.67 24.17 65.45
CA GLU A 64 -33.73 24.67 64.45
C GLU A 64 -32.54 23.68 64.34
N GLY A 65 -32.36 23.07 63.16
CA GLY A 65 -31.36 22.01 62.94
C GLY A 65 -31.88 20.57 62.76
N SER A 66 -33.14 20.38 62.36
CA SER A 66 -33.59 19.09 61.81
C SER A 66 -33.23 18.95 60.33
N ASP A 67 -32.74 17.80 59.86
CA ASP A 67 -32.41 17.58 58.43
C ASP A 67 -33.68 17.53 57.56
N VAL A 68 -34.72 16.87 58.07
CA VAL A 68 -36.02 16.76 57.42
C VAL A 68 -37.12 17.13 58.40
N VAL A 69 -37.99 18.05 58.01
CA VAL A 69 -39.12 18.50 58.81
C VAL A 69 -40.41 18.13 58.10
N LEU A 70 -41.21 17.30 58.76
CA LEU A 70 -42.59 17.04 58.35
C LEU A 70 -43.48 18.04 59.08
N ASN A 71 -44.13 18.94 58.36
CA ASN A 71 -44.93 20.00 58.96
C ASN A 71 -46.42 19.80 58.69
N ASN A 72 -47.19 19.63 59.77
CA ASN A 72 -48.63 19.41 59.76
C ASN A 72 -49.05 18.19 58.91
N VAL A 73 -48.35 17.06 59.09
CA VAL A 73 -48.62 15.78 58.42
C VAL A 73 -49.28 14.79 59.40
N TYR A 74 -49.95 13.75 58.89
CA TYR A 74 -50.32 12.57 59.68
C TYR A 74 -50.15 11.30 58.85
N TYR A 75 -50.05 10.15 59.52
CA TYR A 75 -49.84 8.87 58.86
C TYR A 75 -51.18 8.27 58.42
N HIS A 76 -51.31 7.97 57.12
CA HIS A 76 -52.52 7.39 56.57
C HIS A 76 -52.52 5.85 56.62
N GLY A 77 -51.38 5.20 56.39
CA GLY A 77 -51.26 3.74 56.49
C GLY A 77 -50.11 3.16 55.66
N ALA A 78 -49.84 1.87 55.86
CA ALA A 78 -48.70 1.16 55.26
C ALA A 78 -48.71 1.11 53.72
N GLN A 79 -49.86 1.39 53.09
CA GLN A 79 -50.01 1.46 51.63
C GLN A 79 -49.71 2.84 51.05
N HIS A 80 -49.84 3.90 51.86
CA HIS A 80 -49.96 5.27 51.36
C HIS A 80 -49.03 6.27 52.06
N GLY A 81 -48.37 5.85 53.15
CA GLY A 81 -47.45 6.68 53.92
C GLY A 81 -48.15 7.87 54.58
N ILE A 82 -47.64 9.07 54.32
CA ILE A 82 -48.12 10.33 54.91
C ILE A 82 -49.05 11.09 53.95
N GLN A 83 -49.91 11.93 54.54
CA GLN A 83 -50.87 12.78 53.83
C GLN A 83 -51.00 14.15 54.51
N ARG A 84 -51.28 15.21 53.72
CA ARG A 84 -51.45 16.62 54.13
C ARG A 84 -50.17 17.27 54.69
N GLY A 85 -50.08 18.59 54.59
CA GLY A 85 -48.94 19.37 55.07
C GLY A 85 -47.82 19.57 54.04
N THR A 86 -46.60 19.72 54.53
CA THR A 86 -45.38 19.96 53.73
C THR A 86 -44.22 19.12 54.26
N ILE A 87 -43.32 18.73 53.36
CA ILE A 87 -42.05 18.09 53.70
C ILE A 87 -40.95 19.09 53.35
N THR A 88 -40.17 19.50 54.34
CA THR A 88 -38.99 20.35 54.13
C THR A 88 -37.74 19.51 54.31
N ILE A 89 -36.85 19.53 53.32
CA ILE A 89 -35.58 18.81 53.30
C ILE A 89 -34.47 19.85 53.23
N ASN A 90 -33.65 19.91 54.28
CA ASN A 90 -32.50 20.79 54.32
C ASN A 90 -31.35 20.10 53.60
N THR A 91 -30.90 20.72 52.51
CA THR A 91 -29.77 20.23 51.73
C THR A 91 -28.67 21.26 51.68
N SER A 92 -27.43 20.77 51.67
CA SER A 92 -26.22 21.58 51.56
C SER A 92 -25.69 21.65 50.13
N SER A 93 -26.31 20.94 49.17
CA SER A 93 -25.70 20.67 47.87
C SER A 93 -26.73 20.29 46.79
N LYS A 94 -26.24 20.01 45.57
CA LYS A 94 -27.05 19.45 44.46
C LYS A 94 -27.79 18.23 44.98
N THR A 95 -29.10 18.19 44.75
CA THR A 95 -29.97 17.17 45.35
C THR A 95 -30.98 16.66 44.34
N LEU A 96 -31.08 15.34 44.17
CA LEU A 96 -32.15 14.68 43.45
C LEU A 96 -33.15 14.10 44.45
N LEU A 97 -34.42 14.48 44.31
CA LEU A 97 -35.53 13.92 45.06
C LEU A 97 -36.28 12.93 44.17
N LYS A 98 -36.43 11.69 44.64
CA LYS A 98 -37.30 10.67 44.05
C LYS A 98 -38.48 10.46 45.01
N ILE A 99 -39.63 11.00 44.65
CA ILE A 99 -40.80 11.09 45.52
C ILE A 99 -41.81 10.03 45.07
N GLY A 100 -42.18 9.12 45.97
CA GLY A 100 -43.23 8.14 45.70
C GLY A 100 -44.59 8.84 45.51
N GLY A 101 -45.44 8.29 44.65
CA GLY A 101 -46.81 8.78 44.44
C GLY A 101 -47.85 7.67 44.54
N CYS A 102 -49.12 8.04 44.67
CA CYS A 102 -50.23 7.09 44.61
C CYS A 102 -51.43 7.68 43.88
N GLN A 103 -52.03 6.86 43.00
CA GLN A 103 -53.16 7.16 42.11
C GLN A 103 -54.40 7.77 42.78
N TYR A 104 -54.51 7.65 44.11
CA TYR A 104 -55.63 8.20 44.90
C TYR A 104 -55.32 9.58 45.52
N GLY A 105 -54.12 10.13 45.30
CA GLY A 105 -53.68 11.41 45.84
C GLY A 105 -53.81 12.57 44.85
N SER A 106 -53.73 13.80 45.35
CA SER A 106 -53.50 15.00 44.54
C SER A 106 -52.00 15.13 44.19
N GLY A 107 -51.70 15.80 43.08
CA GLY A 107 -50.34 16.17 42.69
C GLY A 107 -49.62 17.03 43.74
N TYR A 108 -48.31 17.18 43.61
CA TYR A 108 -47.47 17.99 44.49
C TYR A 108 -46.50 18.87 43.72
N THR A 109 -46.05 19.94 44.36
CA THR A 109 -45.07 20.89 43.82
C THR A 109 -43.83 20.93 44.70
N VAL A 110 -42.64 20.87 44.10
CA VAL A 110 -41.36 21.00 44.79
C VAL A 110 -40.80 22.39 44.54
N THR A 111 -40.48 23.14 45.60
CA THR A 111 -39.86 24.47 45.53
C THR A 111 -38.57 24.53 46.33
N ASP A 112 -37.64 25.40 45.93
CA ASP A 112 -36.47 25.73 46.76
C ASP A 112 -36.79 26.82 47.81
N GLY A 113 -35.83 27.13 48.68
CA GLY A 113 -35.97 28.14 49.74
C GLY A 113 -36.14 29.58 49.25
N LYS A 114 -36.00 29.84 47.94
CA LYS A 114 -36.27 31.13 47.28
C LYS A 114 -37.62 31.15 46.57
N GLY A 115 -38.37 30.05 46.60
CA GLY A 115 -39.68 29.92 45.98
C GLY A 115 -39.64 29.52 44.50
N LYS A 116 -38.49 29.14 43.94
CA LYS A 116 -38.40 28.62 42.56
C LYS A 116 -39.04 27.24 42.53
N VAL A 117 -39.99 27.03 41.61
CA VAL A 117 -40.58 25.71 41.34
C VAL A 117 -39.56 24.85 40.60
N LEU A 118 -39.18 23.73 41.20
CA LEU A 118 -38.26 22.73 40.63
C LEU A 118 -39.01 21.65 39.85
N ALA A 119 -40.20 21.27 40.30
CA ALA A 119 -41.09 20.33 39.61
C ALA A 119 -42.54 20.54 40.06
N THR A 120 -43.48 20.36 39.14
CA THR A 120 -44.92 20.21 39.43
C THR A 120 -45.37 18.87 38.88
N ILE A 121 -45.91 18.02 39.74
CA ILE A 121 -46.14 16.61 39.44
C ILE A 121 -47.62 16.30 39.59
N ASP A 122 -48.26 15.84 38.52
CA ASP A 122 -49.62 15.30 38.53
C ASP A 122 -49.57 13.76 38.66
N ILE A 123 -50.31 13.23 39.62
CA ILE A 123 -50.27 11.80 40.03
C ILE A 123 -51.50 11.03 39.50
N ALA A 124 -52.47 11.71 38.86
CA ALA A 124 -53.76 11.14 38.48
C ALA A 124 -53.70 9.90 37.56
N ASP A 125 -52.62 9.75 36.76
CA ASP A 125 -52.49 8.68 35.76
C ASP A 125 -51.55 7.53 36.17
N ARG A 126 -51.06 7.47 37.42
CA ARG A 126 -49.97 6.55 37.81
C ARG A 126 -50.35 5.58 38.94
N LYS A 127 -50.02 4.29 38.76
CA LYS A 127 -50.29 3.22 39.74
C LYS A 127 -49.61 3.48 41.09
N CYS A 128 -50.31 3.24 42.21
CA CYS A 128 -49.69 3.28 43.53
C CYS A 128 -48.58 2.23 43.63
N ASP A 129 -47.42 2.61 44.17
CA ASP A 129 -46.33 1.67 44.37
C ASP A 129 -46.77 0.54 45.32
N SER A 130 -46.52 -0.70 44.92
CA SER A 130 -46.85 -1.85 45.75
C SER A 130 -46.01 -1.79 47.03
N GLN A 131 -46.54 -2.25 48.17
CA GLN A 131 -46.00 -2.03 49.52
C GLN A 131 -44.52 -2.44 49.77
N THR A 132 -43.80 -2.94 48.78
CA THR A 132 -42.44 -3.50 48.88
C THR A 132 -41.45 -3.03 47.81
N SER A 133 -41.85 -2.24 46.81
CA SER A 133 -40.94 -1.66 45.78
C SER A 133 -40.65 -0.18 46.06
N PHE A 134 -39.58 0.34 45.45
CA PHE A 134 -39.22 1.77 45.37
C PHE A 134 -39.14 2.24 43.90
N ASP A 135 -39.77 1.48 43.00
CA ASP A 135 -39.54 1.55 41.56
C ASP A 135 -40.45 2.59 40.87
N ASN A 136 -41.49 3.09 41.56
CA ASN A 136 -42.45 4.06 41.02
C ASN A 136 -42.34 5.41 41.74
N TYR A 137 -41.48 6.29 41.21
CA TYR A 137 -41.24 7.63 41.76
C TYR A 137 -41.36 8.73 40.70
N ASN A 138 -41.45 9.97 41.18
CA ASN A 138 -41.26 11.17 40.36
C ASN A 138 -40.00 11.90 40.80
N GLU A 139 -39.34 12.57 39.86
CA GLU A 139 -38.07 13.25 40.11
C GLU A 139 -38.24 14.76 40.24
N ALA A 140 -37.53 15.34 41.19
CA ALA A 140 -37.30 16.77 41.27
C ALA A 140 -35.82 17.02 41.59
N ALA A 141 -35.12 17.74 40.72
CA ALA A 141 -33.70 18.01 40.87
C ALA A 141 -33.45 19.46 41.26
N TYR A 142 -32.63 19.65 42.30
CA TYR A 142 -32.02 20.93 42.65
C TYR A 142 -30.57 20.92 42.15
N ASN A 143 -30.31 21.58 41.02
CA ASN A 143 -29.02 21.58 40.33
C ASN A 143 -28.06 22.69 40.80
N SER A 144 -28.00 22.92 42.11
CA SER A 144 -27.16 23.97 42.72
C SER A 144 -26.46 23.45 43.95
N PHE A 145 -25.22 23.88 44.16
CA PHE A 145 -24.40 23.53 45.33
C PHE A 145 -24.59 24.49 46.53
N GLU A 146 -25.52 25.45 46.42
CA GLU A 146 -25.87 26.36 47.51
C GLU A 146 -26.82 25.71 48.52
N PRO A 147 -26.56 25.83 49.84
CA PRO A 147 -27.47 25.34 50.87
C PRO A 147 -28.88 25.93 50.74
N THR A 148 -29.91 25.08 50.83
CA THR A 148 -31.32 25.51 50.71
C THR A 148 -32.28 24.56 51.44
N ALA A 149 -33.53 25.01 51.57
CA ALA A 149 -34.66 24.19 52.01
C ALA A 149 -35.49 23.76 50.79
N LEU A 150 -35.50 22.47 50.46
CA LEU A 150 -36.41 21.95 49.44
C LEU A 150 -37.75 21.66 50.10
N THR A 151 -38.83 22.25 49.59
CA THR A 151 -40.17 22.09 50.14
C THR A 151 -41.07 21.37 49.15
N ILE A 152 -41.59 20.22 49.56
CA ILE A 152 -42.65 19.49 48.84
C ILE A 152 -43.99 19.97 49.41
N SER A 153 -44.79 20.60 48.55
CA SER A 153 -46.08 21.22 48.88
C SER A 153 -47.25 20.49 48.21
N GLU A 154 -48.44 20.59 48.83
CA GLU A 154 -49.70 19.94 48.40
C GLU A 154 -49.72 18.41 48.53
N THR A 155 -49.41 17.89 49.71
CA THR A 155 -49.16 16.45 49.88
C THR A 155 -50.44 15.58 49.79
N GLY A 156 -50.62 14.96 48.62
CA GLY A 156 -51.36 13.72 48.43
C GLY A 156 -50.75 12.56 49.24
N TYR A 157 -50.92 11.31 48.79
CA TYR A 157 -50.35 10.15 49.47
C TYR A 157 -48.88 9.94 49.07
N ILE A 158 -47.94 10.18 50.01
CA ILE A 158 -46.49 10.02 49.79
C ILE A 158 -45.99 8.83 50.64
N PRO A 159 -45.73 7.66 50.02
CA PRO A 159 -45.26 6.48 50.72
C PRO A 159 -43.78 6.59 51.14
N TYR A 160 -42.95 7.26 50.35
CA TYR A 160 -41.53 7.43 50.63
C TYR A 160 -40.94 8.63 49.87
N VAL A 161 -39.78 9.09 50.31
CA VAL A 161 -38.91 10.02 49.57
C VAL A 161 -37.50 9.48 49.60
N MET A 162 -36.89 9.29 48.42
CA MET A 162 -35.45 9.06 48.31
C MET A 162 -34.76 10.39 47.95
N ILE A 163 -33.63 10.63 48.58
CA ILE A 163 -32.87 11.88 48.53
C ILE A 163 -31.44 11.52 48.18
N GLU A 164 -30.93 12.01 47.07
CA GLU A 164 -29.53 11.85 46.68
C GLU A 164 -28.88 13.22 46.74
N VAL A 165 -27.99 13.43 47.71
CA VAL A 165 -27.20 14.65 47.87
C VAL A 165 -25.82 14.41 47.29
N PHE A 166 -25.43 15.21 46.30
CA PHE A 166 -24.18 15.04 45.56
C PHE A 166 -23.05 15.89 46.16
N SER A 167 -21.80 15.48 45.99
CA SER A 167 -20.64 16.30 46.34
C SER A 167 -20.45 17.43 45.31
N ALA A 168 -20.05 18.61 45.78
CA ALA A 168 -19.56 19.69 44.91
C ALA A 168 -18.23 19.32 44.24
N ILE A 169 -17.41 18.52 44.92
CA ILE A 169 -16.18 17.95 44.37
C ILE A 169 -16.54 16.68 43.62
N SER A 170 -16.25 16.64 42.32
CA SER A 170 -16.45 15.47 41.46
C SER A 170 -15.21 15.18 40.63
N GLU A 171 -14.92 13.91 40.36
CA GLU A 171 -13.92 13.53 39.36
C GLU A 171 -14.41 13.90 37.97
N GLN A 172 -13.58 14.63 37.22
CA GLN A 172 -13.86 15.07 35.85
C GLN A 172 -12.65 14.83 34.97
N SER A 173 -12.89 14.63 33.68
CA SER A 173 -11.82 14.72 32.69
C SER A 173 -11.37 16.17 32.57
N LEU A 174 -10.09 16.43 32.83
CA LEU A 174 -9.46 17.75 32.76
C LEU A 174 -8.84 18.01 31.40
N TYR A 175 -8.33 16.99 30.72
CA TYR A 175 -7.68 17.15 29.42
C TYR A 175 -7.73 15.84 28.63
N GLU A 176 -8.07 15.93 27.35
CA GLU A 176 -8.12 14.80 26.42
C GLU A 176 -7.51 15.19 25.08
N THR A 177 -6.83 14.26 24.43
CA THR A 177 -6.32 14.44 23.06
C THR A 177 -6.09 13.10 22.38
N ASN A 178 -6.33 13.08 21.07
CA ASN A 178 -5.85 12.04 20.14
C ASN A 178 -4.64 12.52 19.33
N PHE A 179 -4.09 13.68 19.68
CA PHE A 179 -2.96 14.38 19.06
C PHE A 179 -3.20 14.97 17.66
N SER A 180 -4.43 14.91 17.12
CA SER A 180 -4.77 15.59 15.86
C SER A 180 -4.74 17.12 15.99
N ASP A 181 -4.96 17.62 17.21
CA ASP A 181 -4.95 19.03 17.61
C ASP A 181 -3.55 19.53 18.02
N TRP A 182 -2.51 18.69 17.90
CA TRP A 182 -1.14 19.05 18.24
C TRP A 182 -0.34 19.46 17.00
N THR A 183 0.37 20.59 17.07
CA THR A 183 1.34 20.98 16.04
C THR A 183 2.77 20.76 16.52
N ALA A 184 3.73 20.80 15.59
CA ALA A 184 5.14 20.90 15.93
C ALA A 184 5.40 22.21 16.70
N GLY A 185 5.36 22.14 18.03
CA GLY A 185 5.46 23.30 18.92
C GLY A 185 4.25 23.54 19.84
N LYS A 186 3.28 22.63 19.93
CA LYS A 186 2.25 22.74 20.98
C LYS A 186 2.90 22.67 22.37
N THR A 187 2.79 23.75 23.12
CA THR A 187 3.39 23.90 24.46
C THR A 187 2.38 24.03 25.57
N THR A 188 1.10 24.29 25.28
CA THR A 188 0.09 24.54 26.30
C THR A 188 -1.28 23.98 25.93
N ALA A 189 -2.08 23.62 26.94
CA ALA A 189 -3.51 23.41 26.87
C ALA A 189 -4.18 24.04 28.10
N VAL A 190 -5.49 24.24 28.05
CA VAL A 190 -6.29 24.70 29.20
C VAL A 190 -7.16 23.54 29.64
N THR A 191 -7.25 23.28 30.94
CA THR A 191 -8.10 22.19 31.43
C THR A 191 -9.58 22.47 31.25
N LYS A 192 -10.32 21.41 30.96
CA LYS A 192 -11.77 21.31 31.13
C LYS A 192 -12.10 21.62 32.61
N TYR A 193 -13.10 22.47 32.84
CA TYR A 193 -13.65 22.89 34.14
C TYR A 193 -12.78 23.76 35.07
N THR A 194 -11.48 23.49 35.27
CA THR A 194 -10.64 24.26 36.22
C THR A 194 -9.97 25.48 35.60
N ASN A 195 -9.94 25.56 34.26
CA ASN A 195 -9.34 26.66 33.49
C ASN A 195 -7.87 26.93 33.86
N GLU A 196 -7.14 25.89 34.28
CA GLU A 196 -5.71 25.98 34.55
C GLU A 196 -4.92 25.69 33.28
N THR A 197 -3.84 26.43 33.05
CA THR A 197 -2.96 26.18 31.91
C THR A 197 -2.03 25.02 32.23
N ILE A 198 -2.13 23.94 31.45
CA ILE A 198 -1.16 22.85 31.41
C ILE A 198 -0.09 23.22 30.39
N GLU A 199 1.17 23.32 30.81
CA GLU A 199 2.30 23.41 29.88
C GLU A 199 2.87 22.02 29.62
N PHE A 200 3.12 21.67 28.35
CA PHE A 200 3.76 20.42 27.95
C PHE A 200 5.19 20.68 27.48
N THR A 201 6.15 20.06 28.17
CA THR A 201 7.56 20.09 27.77
C THR A 201 7.92 18.77 27.09
N LEU A 202 8.14 18.82 25.78
CA LEU A 202 8.50 17.67 24.96
C LEU A 202 10.02 17.57 24.82
N THR A 203 10.60 16.44 25.23
CA THR A 203 12.02 16.13 25.03
C THR A 203 12.15 14.94 24.09
N LYS A 204 12.79 15.14 22.92
CA LYS A 204 13.02 14.10 21.90
C LYS A 204 11.75 13.31 21.55
N THR A 205 10.65 14.06 21.44
CA THR A 205 9.32 13.54 21.14
C THR A 205 8.79 14.29 19.94
N GLU A 206 8.38 13.56 18.91
CA GLU A 206 7.80 14.11 17.68
C GLU A 206 6.28 14.03 17.73
N VAL A 207 5.62 15.04 17.15
CA VAL A 207 4.16 15.12 17.03
C VAL A 207 3.78 14.83 15.58
N ASN A 208 2.81 13.93 15.36
CA ASN A 208 2.26 13.66 14.03
C ASN A 208 0.73 13.84 14.00
N PRO A 209 0.25 15.00 13.53
CA PRO A 209 -1.18 15.31 13.48
C PRO A 209 -1.87 14.95 12.16
N SER A 210 -1.16 14.42 11.15
CA SER A 210 -1.69 14.35 9.77
C SER A 210 -1.56 12.99 9.07
N ASN A 211 -1.43 11.89 9.82
CA ASN A 211 -1.54 10.51 9.28
C ASN A 211 -0.56 10.17 8.12
N VAL A 212 0.54 10.91 7.95
CA VAL A 212 1.33 10.83 6.70
C VAL A 212 2.46 9.79 6.74
N ASP A 213 3.16 9.62 7.86
CA ASP A 213 4.41 8.81 7.86
C ASP A 213 4.34 7.47 8.60
N TRP A 214 3.39 7.29 9.52
CA TRP A 214 3.41 6.18 10.48
C TRP A 214 2.23 5.20 10.34
N ALA A 215 1.26 5.50 9.48
CA ALA A 215 0.10 4.66 9.18
C ALA A 215 0.51 3.26 8.74
N GLY A 216 1.57 3.15 7.93
CA GLY A 216 2.11 1.86 7.48
C GLY A 216 2.68 0.97 8.60
N LYS A 217 3.00 1.53 9.77
CA LYS A 217 3.48 0.75 10.93
C LYS A 217 2.35 0.28 11.84
N PHE A 218 1.23 1.01 11.86
CA PHE A 218 0.08 0.72 12.69
C PHE A 218 -1.23 0.90 11.88
N PRO A 219 -1.45 0.08 10.83
CA PRO A 219 -2.62 0.22 9.97
C PRO A 219 -3.94 0.04 10.73
N ASP A 220 -3.91 -0.76 11.80
CA ASP A 220 -5.07 -1.05 12.64
C ASP A 220 -5.14 -0.20 13.93
N ALA A 221 -4.34 0.87 14.07
CA ALA A 221 -4.42 1.71 15.27
C ALA A 221 -5.78 2.40 15.39
N VAL A 222 -6.27 2.54 16.62
CA VAL A 222 -7.52 3.25 16.95
C VAL A 222 -7.49 4.70 16.46
N SER A 223 -6.30 5.32 16.46
CA SER A 223 -6.06 6.62 15.87
C SER A 223 -4.78 6.60 15.04
N GLN A 224 -4.80 7.31 13.92
CA GLN A 224 -3.66 7.48 13.04
C GLN A 224 -2.84 8.75 13.33
N THR A 225 -3.27 9.56 14.31
CA THR A 225 -2.51 10.67 14.90
C THR A 225 -1.90 10.24 16.22
N CYS A 226 -0.65 10.63 16.48
CA CYS A 226 0.05 10.22 17.70
C CYS A 226 1.28 11.09 18.00
N ILE A 227 1.82 10.91 19.21
CA ILE A 227 3.17 11.36 19.55
C ILE A 227 4.14 10.18 19.59
N ARG A 228 5.37 10.42 19.16
CA ARG A 228 6.44 9.42 19.12
C ARG A 228 7.64 9.84 19.97
N ALA A 229 7.93 9.06 21.01
CA ALA A 229 9.21 9.12 21.69
C ALA A 229 10.32 8.53 20.80
N GLU A 230 11.43 9.24 20.63
CA GLU A 230 12.62 8.70 19.98
C GLU A 230 13.25 7.57 20.81
N LYS A 231 14.02 6.70 20.14
CA LYS A 231 14.95 5.72 20.72
C LYS A 231 16.09 6.37 21.51
N SER A 232 15.72 7.00 22.62
CA SER A 232 16.60 7.65 23.58
C SER A 232 15.84 7.88 24.88
N GLU A 233 16.44 8.58 25.84
CA GLU A 233 15.75 9.13 27.01
C GLU A 233 14.81 10.29 26.59
N ALA A 234 13.69 9.91 25.98
CA ALA A 234 12.61 10.80 25.58
C ALA A 234 11.50 10.84 26.63
N PHE A 235 10.91 12.01 26.84
CA PHE A 235 9.82 12.20 27.79
C PHE A 235 8.95 13.42 27.45
N VAL A 236 7.74 13.42 27.99
CA VAL A 236 6.80 14.55 28.00
C VAL A 236 6.45 14.86 29.46
N GLU A 237 6.64 16.12 29.85
CA GLU A 237 6.31 16.60 31.20
C GLU A 237 5.19 17.63 31.17
N THR A 238 4.33 17.61 32.20
CA THR A 238 3.35 18.65 32.43
C THR A 238 3.85 19.69 33.44
N SER A 239 3.30 20.91 33.37
CA SER A 239 3.26 21.83 34.50
C SER A 239 2.48 21.21 35.69
N VAL A 240 2.46 21.91 36.82
CA VAL A 240 1.69 21.51 38.01
C VAL A 240 0.20 21.63 37.71
N ILE A 241 -0.54 20.55 37.93
CA ILE A 241 -2.00 20.45 37.84
C ILE A 241 -2.55 20.36 39.27
N SER A 242 -3.54 21.18 39.58
CA SER A 242 -4.11 21.34 40.93
C SER A 242 -4.55 20.01 41.57
N SER A 243 -5.19 19.13 40.80
CA SER A 243 -5.58 17.78 41.20
C SER A 243 -5.50 16.81 40.03
N VAL A 244 -4.80 15.69 40.20
CA VAL A 244 -4.83 14.56 39.26
C VAL A 244 -5.23 13.31 40.03
N SER A 245 -6.42 12.79 39.74
CA SER A 245 -6.92 11.56 40.33
C SER A 245 -6.53 10.34 39.48
N LYS A 246 -6.67 10.44 38.16
CA LYS A 246 -6.43 9.33 37.22
C LYS A 246 -5.81 9.83 35.92
N VAL A 247 -5.03 8.96 35.27
CA VAL A 247 -4.53 9.20 33.91
C VAL A 247 -4.82 7.95 33.07
N ARG A 248 -5.40 8.15 31.90
CA ARG A 248 -5.61 7.10 30.90
C ARG A 248 -4.80 7.44 29.64
N PHE A 249 -4.09 6.48 29.08
CA PHE A 249 -3.45 6.67 27.77
C PHE A 249 -3.44 5.37 26.96
N LEU A 250 -3.55 5.52 25.64
CA LEU A 250 -3.48 4.42 24.68
C LEU A 250 -2.14 4.49 23.96
N HIS A 251 -1.33 3.44 24.04
CA HIS A 251 0.00 3.40 23.40
C HIS A 251 0.24 2.14 22.55
N GLY A 252 1.12 2.23 21.55
CA GLY A 252 1.37 1.17 20.58
C GLY A 252 2.83 0.79 20.42
N ALA A 253 3.07 -0.47 20.05
CA ALA A 253 4.37 -0.98 19.66
C ALA A 253 4.26 -2.15 18.68
N THR A 254 5.21 -2.26 17.74
CA THR A 254 5.35 -3.38 16.80
C THR A 254 6.19 -4.54 17.35
N GLY A 255 6.54 -4.51 18.65
CA GLY A 255 7.34 -5.55 19.30
C GLY A 255 7.30 -5.45 20.82
N SER A 256 7.74 -6.50 21.52
CA SER A 256 7.61 -6.66 22.97
C SER A 256 8.51 -5.71 23.80
N ASN A 257 8.10 -5.42 25.04
CA ASN A 257 8.83 -4.61 26.04
C ASN A 257 9.08 -3.15 25.60
N ARG A 258 8.05 -2.49 25.08
CA ARG A 258 8.10 -1.11 24.54
C ARG A 258 6.86 -0.33 24.97
N GLY A 259 6.89 0.98 24.81
CA GLY A 259 5.76 1.85 25.07
C GLY A 259 6.12 3.03 25.97
N TRP A 260 5.07 3.69 26.46
CA TRP A 260 5.15 4.82 27.37
C TRP A 260 4.86 4.38 28.81
N GLY A 261 5.71 4.78 29.75
CA GLY A 261 5.47 4.69 31.19
C GLY A 261 5.08 6.06 31.76
N LEU A 262 4.65 6.07 33.03
CA LEU A 262 4.17 7.26 33.73
C LEU A 262 4.80 7.41 35.12
N TYR A 263 5.35 8.58 35.38
CA TYR A 263 5.67 9.08 36.72
C TYR A 263 4.74 10.24 37.10
N ALA A 264 4.51 10.42 38.39
CA ALA A 264 3.83 11.59 38.95
C ALA A 264 4.59 12.16 40.14
N LYS A 265 4.51 13.47 40.33
CA LYS A 265 5.09 14.17 41.48
C LYS A 265 4.06 15.15 42.04
N GLY A 266 3.52 14.84 43.21
CA GLY A 266 2.51 15.65 43.89
C GLY A 266 3.05 16.39 45.10
N GLU A 267 2.15 17.08 45.78
CA GLU A 267 2.42 17.75 47.05
C GLU A 267 2.97 16.76 48.09
N GLY A 268 4.13 17.08 48.67
CA GLY A 268 4.80 16.27 49.69
C GLY A 268 5.74 15.19 49.15
N ASP A 269 5.80 14.95 47.83
CA ASP A 269 6.76 14.03 47.24
C ASP A 269 8.16 14.69 47.11
N ALA A 270 9.20 14.00 47.58
CA ALA A 270 10.57 14.47 47.45
C ALA A 270 11.08 14.40 45.99
N ASP A 271 10.64 13.38 45.24
CA ASP A 271 11.03 13.13 43.85
C ASP A 271 9.89 12.41 43.09
N TRP A 272 10.07 12.14 41.79
CA TRP A 272 9.12 11.43 40.94
C TRP A 272 8.74 10.05 41.48
N VAL A 273 7.45 9.76 41.53
CA VAL A 273 6.87 8.47 41.94
C VAL A 273 6.42 7.70 40.71
N LEU A 274 6.87 6.45 40.56
CA LEU A 274 6.45 5.58 39.45
C LEU A 274 4.96 5.25 39.62
N ILE A 275 4.17 5.54 38.60
CA ILE A 275 2.73 5.24 38.56
C ILE A 275 2.46 4.05 37.64
N SER A 276 3.09 3.98 36.48
CA SER A 276 2.92 2.85 35.54
C SER A 276 4.17 2.59 34.72
N ASP A 277 4.49 1.32 34.54
CA ASP A 277 5.52 0.77 33.64
C ASP A 277 4.95 -0.28 32.67
N ALA A 278 3.62 -0.26 32.46
CA ALA A 278 2.92 -1.19 31.59
C ALA A 278 3.45 -1.11 30.14
N VAL A 279 3.70 -2.27 29.52
CA VAL A 279 4.24 -2.34 28.15
C VAL A 279 3.11 -2.46 27.11
N ALA A 280 3.31 -1.84 25.95
CA ALA A 280 2.45 -2.04 24.79
C ALA A 280 2.71 -3.42 24.18
N SER A 281 1.64 -4.19 23.91
CA SER A 281 1.73 -5.58 23.40
C SER A 281 1.03 -5.80 22.06
N ASN A 282 0.35 -4.78 21.52
CA ASN A 282 -0.43 -4.87 20.29
C ASN A 282 -0.22 -3.63 19.39
N ALA A 283 -0.14 -3.86 18.08
CA ALA A 283 -0.12 -2.82 17.06
C ALA A 283 -1.44 -2.00 17.01
N LYS A 284 -2.58 -2.55 17.48
CA LYS A 284 -3.85 -1.81 17.60
C LYS A 284 -3.88 -0.81 18.78
N GLY A 285 -2.91 -0.88 19.68
CA GLY A 285 -2.87 -0.10 20.91
C GLY A 285 -3.09 -0.96 22.17
N THR A 286 -2.54 -0.51 23.29
CA THR A 286 -2.72 -1.07 24.63
C THR A 286 -3.12 0.07 25.56
N GLU A 287 -4.24 -0.07 26.24
CA GLU A 287 -4.76 0.95 27.14
C GLU A 287 -4.11 0.80 28.53
N VAL A 288 -3.71 1.94 29.10
CA VAL A 288 -3.22 2.05 30.47
C VAL A 288 -4.15 2.99 31.22
N VAL A 289 -4.72 2.51 32.32
CA VAL A 289 -5.52 3.29 33.27
C VAL A 289 -4.78 3.32 34.61
N ALA A 290 -4.32 4.49 35.02
CA ALA A 290 -3.41 4.69 36.13
C ALA A 290 -4.02 5.60 37.21
N GLU A 291 -4.16 5.06 38.43
CA GLU A 291 -4.57 5.82 39.61
C GLU A 291 -3.41 6.68 40.12
N VAL A 292 -3.58 8.01 40.13
CA VAL A 292 -2.55 8.98 40.54
C VAL A 292 -2.85 9.54 41.93
N ASN A 293 -4.08 10.00 42.16
CA ASN A 293 -4.60 10.51 43.44
C ASN A 293 -3.68 11.51 44.17
N LYS A 294 -3.23 12.56 43.46
CA LYS A 294 -2.31 13.60 43.97
C LYS A 294 -2.86 15.02 43.76
N THR A 295 -2.59 15.90 44.70
CA THR A 295 -2.78 17.37 44.58
C THR A 295 -1.47 18.03 44.15
N ASN A 296 -1.56 19.18 43.47
CA ASN A 296 -0.40 19.92 42.94
C ASN A 296 0.58 18.99 42.20
N CYS A 297 0.07 18.25 41.23
CA CYS A 297 0.71 17.12 40.58
C CYS A 297 1.35 17.50 39.24
N GLN A 298 2.60 17.12 39.02
CA GLN A 298 3.21 17.05 37.69
C GLN A 298 3.21 15.61 37.19
N LEU A 299 3.07 15.43 35.88
CA LEU A 299 3.14 14.12 35.21
C LEU A 299 4.36 14.09 34.29
N ARG A 300 5.02 12.92 34.22
CA ARG A 300 6.09 12.64 33.27
C ARG A 300 5.82 11.32 32.56
N PHE A 301 5.51 11.40 31.27
CA PHE A 301 5.43 10.25 30.38
C PHE A 301 6.83 9.98 29.82
N TYR A 302 7.32 8.75 29.87
CA TYR A 302 8.68 8.42 29.47
C TYR A 302 8.75 7.19 28.58
N ASN A 303 9.80 7.11 27.74
CA ASN A 303 10.04 5.93 26.92
C ASN A 303 10.54 4.76 27.79
N LEU A 304 9.77 3.67 27.84
CA LEU A 304 10.13 2.45 28.59
C LEU A 304 11.39 1.77 28.06
N ASN A 305 11.70 1.95 26.77
CA ASN A 305 12.83 1.31 26.11
C ASN A 305 13.58 2.29 25.22
N THR A 306 14.65 2.87 25.76
CA THR A 306 15.48 3.89 25.09
C THR A 306 16.22 3.38 23.86
N SER A 307 16.18 2.08 23.53
CA SER A 307 16.73 1.55 22.29
C SER A 307 15.73 1.53 21.14
N GLN A 308 14.46 1.84 21.40
CA GLN A 308 13.35 1.75 20.44
C GLN A 308 12.43 2.97 20.55
N ASN A 309 11.67 3.25 19.50
CA ASN A 309 10.65 4.29 19.55
C ASN A 309 9.40 3.79 20.30
N ALA A 310 8.64 4.71 20.91
CA ALA A 310 7.33 4.44 21.50
C ALA A 310 6.28 5.41 20.96
N TYR A 311 5.03 4.96 20.86
CA TYR A 311 3.94 5.69 20.21
C TYR A 311 2.74 5.80 21.15
N MET A 312 2.17 6.99 21.34
CA MET A 312 0.95 7.23 22.15
C MET A 312 -0.13 7.86 21.28
N PHE A 313 -1.29 7.22 21.21
CA PHE A 313 -2.40 7.56 20.33
C PHE A 313 -3.50 8.37 21.02
N GLU A 314 -3.67 8.18 22.33
CA GLU A 314 -4.65 8.93 23.15
C GLU A 314 -4.06 9.24 24.52
N LEU A 315 -4.47 10.38 25.08
CA LEU A 315 -4.19 10.78 26.46
C LEU A 315 -5.43 11.42 27.08
N GLU A 316 -5.77 11.01 28.29
CA GLU A 316 -6.77 11.59 29.17
C GLU A 316 -6.17 11.81 30.57
N ILE A 317 -6.37 13.00 31.12
CA ILE A 317 -5.99 13.36 32.49
C ILE A 317 -7.27 13.72 33.25
N GLN A 318 -7.55 13.01 34.35
CA GLN A 318 -8.71 13.24 35.20
C GLN A 318 -8.27 13.81 36.55
N GLY A 319 -9.14 14.62 37.16
CA GLY A 319 -8.89 15.26 38.45
C GLY A 319 -10.15 15.58 39.22
N LEU A 320 -10.00 15.90 40.50
CA LEU A 320 -11.12 16.31 41.34
C LEU A 320 -11.39 17.81 41.17
N VAL A 321 -12.60 18.15 40.72
CA VAL A 321 -13.03 19.52 40.42
C VAL A 321 -14.13 19.95 41.37
N ASP A 322 -14.01 21.14 41.95
CA ASP A 322 -15.10 21.78 42.70
C ASP A 322 -16.08 22.48 41.74
N MET A 323 -17.15 21.75 41.41
CA MET A 323 -18.23 22.20 40.54
C MET A 323 -19.13 23.28 41.20
N SER A 324 -18.83 23.77 42.41
CA SER A 324 -19.57 24.90 43.00
C SER A 324 -19.00 26.28 42.62
N GLN A 325 -17.81 26.35 42.02
CA GLN A 325 -17.11 27.61 41.80
C GLN A 325 -17.42 28.28 40.45
N MET A 326 -17.85 27.51 39.44
CA MET A 326 -18.07 28.03 38.08
C MET A 326 -19.30 27.40 37.41
N PRO A 327 -20.16 28.20 36.75
CA PRO A 327 -21.25 27.67 35.92
C PRO A 327 -20.72 26.95 34.68
N ALA A 328 -21.28 25.76 34.40
CA ALA A 328 -20.85 24.83 33.36
C ALA A 328 -22.04 24.33 32.55
N LEU A 329 -21.96 24.48 31.22
CA LEU A 329 -22.89 23.85 30.31
C LEU A 329 -22.55 22.35 30.19
N GLY A 330 -23.57 21.50 30.20
CA GLY A 330 -23.40 20.06 30.03
C GLY A 330 -23.58 19.68 28.57
N THR A 331 -24.81 19.36 28.19
CA THR A 331 -25.16 18.93 26.83
C THR A 331 -26.14 19.87 26.16
N PHE A 332 -26.18 19.80 24.83
CA PHE A 332 -27.23 20.39 24.01
C PHE A 332 -27.30 19.64 22.67
N GLU A 333 -28.33 19.90 21.88
CA GLU A 333 -28.50 19.30 20.56
C GLU A 333 -28.53 20.35 19.45
N VAL A 334 -27.77 20.09 18.39
CA VAL A 334 -27.82 20.83 17.13
C VAL A 334 -28.55 19.97 16.11
N ASN A 335 -29.76 20.36 15.70
CA ASN A 335 -30.58 19.58 14.75
C ASN A 335 -30.78 18.11 15.18
N GLY A 336 -30.93 17.85 16.48
CA GLY A 336 -31.12 16.51 17.06
C GLY A 336 -29.83 15.70 17.23
N VAL A 337 -28.66 16.26 16.90
CA VAL A 337 -27.35 15.65 17.19
C VAL A 337 -26.87 16.15 18.54
N ALA A 338 -26.68 15.23 19.49
CA ALA A 338 -26.19 15.54 20.83
C ALA A 338 -24.73 16.01 20.78
N VAL A 339 -24.44 17.06 21.55
CA VAL A 339 -23.13 17.69 21.68
C VAL A 339 -22.84 17.88 23.17
N GLU A 340 -21.68 17.40 23.59
CA GLU A 340 -21.11 17.70 24.91
C GLU A 340 -20.40 19.05 24.84
N ALA A 341 -20.84 20.03 25.63
CA ALA A 341 -20.28 21.38 25.57
C ALA A 341 -18.80 21.41 25.95
N VAL A 342 -18.39 20.53 26.87
CA VAL A 342 -16.99 20.43 27.32
C VAL A 342 -16.02 20.00 26.21
N ASP A 343 -16.52 19.43 25.11
CA ASP A 343 -15.67 18.91 24.04
C ASP A 343 -15.41 19.90 22.90
N ILE A 344 -16.23 20.95 22.77
CA ILE A 344 -16.13 21.86 21.62
C ILE A 344 -15.88 23.33 22.01
N PHE A 345 -16.10 23.70 23.28
CA PHE A 345 -16.01 25.07 23.73
C PHE A 345 -14.66 25.37 24.39
N GLU A 346 -14.03 26.45 23.97
CA GLU A 346 -12.79 26.98 24.55
C GLU A 346 -13.00 28.41 25.04
N ILE A 347 -12.21 28.87 26.01
CA ILE A 347 -12.33 30.24 26.52
C ILE A 347 -11.66 31.22 25.54
N ASP A 348 -12.43 32.20 25.04
CA ASP A 348 -11.94 33.28 24.20
C ASP A 348 -11.23 34.40 25.00
N ALA A 349 -10.67 35.38 24.30
CA ALA A 349 -9.93 36.49 24.92
C ALA A 349 -10.81 37.38 25.82
N GLU A 350 -12.13 37.34 25.61
CA GLU A 350 -13.15 38.07 26.34
C GLU A 350 -13.67 37.29 27.56
N GLY A 351 -13.24 36.04 27.75
CA GLY A 351 -13.62 35.17 28.86
C GLY A 351 -14.94 34.42 28.64
N ASN A 352 -15.47 34.38 27.41
CA ASN A 352 -16.61 33.54 27.05
C ASN A 352 -16.13 32.18 26.57
N TYR A 353 -16.99 31.17 26.68
CA TYR A 353 -16.75 29.86 26.09
C TYR A 353 -17.21 29.93 24.63
N ALA A 354 -16.31 29.92 23.65
CA ALA A 354 -16.61 30.01 22.23
C ALA A 354 -16.34 28.68 21.49
N ALA A 355 -17.18 28.35 20.51
CA ALA A 355 -17.04 27.18 19.65
C ALA A 355 -17.53 27.48 18.23
N THR A 356 -17.01 26.74 17.25
CA THR A 356 -17.59 26.69 15.89
C THR A 356 -18.09 25.29 15.61
N TYR A 357 -19.32 25.17 15.06
CA TYR A 357 -19.93 23.89 14.73
C TYR A 357 -20.41 23.89 13.28
N GLU A 358 -19.94 22.94 12.49
CA GLU A 358 -20.28 22.83 11.07
C GLU A 358 -21.50 21.93 10.86
N ILE A 359 -22.48 22.39 10.08
CA ILE A 359 -23.64 21.59 9.65
C ILE A 359 -23.67 21.45 8.13
N SER A 360 -24.23 20.34 7.63
CA SER A 360 -24.47 20.19 6.18
C SER A 360 -25.38 21.31 5.66
N LYS A 361 -25.17 21.75 4.42
CA LYS A 361 -26.04 22.69 3.70
C LYS A 361 -27.47 22.18 3.51
N THR A 362 -27.69 20.89 3.69
CA THR A 362 -29.04 20.29 3.68
C THR A 362 -29.76 20.41 5.03
N ALA A 363 -29.03 20.66 6.12
CA ALA A 363 -29.59 20.87 7.45
C ALA A 363 -30.17 22.28 7.58
N LYS A 364 -31.21 22.43 8.41
CA LYS A 364 -31.79 23.74 8.71
C LYS A 364 -30.86 24.49 9.67
N MET A 365 -30.53 25.74 9.35
CA MET A 365 -29.71 26.59 10.23
C MET A 365 -30.40 26.80 11.59
N ILE A 366 -29.62 26.83 12.66
CA ILE A 366 -30.13 27.13 14.00
C ILE A 366 -30.61 28.60 14.06
N SER A 367 -31.74 28.84 14.71
CA SER A 367 -32.39 30.17 14.79
C SER A 367 -33.46 30.16 15.89
N ALA A 368 -34.14 31.29 16.14
CA ALA A 368 -35.29 31.31 17.03
C ALA A 368 -36.42 30.36 16.56
N GLU A 369 -36.56 30.15 15.23
CA GLU A 369 -37.53 29.25 14.60
C GLU A 369 -37.02 27.80 14.43
N ASN A 370 -35.75 27.56 14.75
CA ASN A 370 -35.11 26.24 14.79
C ASN A 370 -34.07 26.22 15.92
N PRO A 371 -34.51 26.30 17.18
CA PRO A 371 -33.60 26.49 18.31
C PRO A 371 -32.78 25.23 18.59
N LEU A 372 -31.70 25.39 19.34
CA LEU A 372 -31.05 24.26 20.01
C LEU A 372 -32.06 23.55 20.92
N THR A 373 -31.97 22.22 20.97
CA THR A 373 -32.82 21.38 21.82
C THR A 373 -32.02 20.77 22.96
N ASN A 374 -32.70 20.22 23.97
CA ASN A 374 -32.10 19.46 25.07
C ASN A 374 -30.89 20.13 25.74
N ILE A 375 -30.98 21.45 25.98
CA ILE A 375 -29.92 22.22 26.63
C ILE A 375 -29.93 21.92 28.14
N VAL A 376 -28.89 21.26 28.63
CA VAL A 376 -28.74 20.85 30.02
C VAL A 376 -27.48 21.46 30.59
N ALA A 377 -27.59 22.21 31.69
CA ALA A 377 -26.43 22.66 32.45
C ALA A 377 -25.90 21.53 33.34
N ALA A 378 -24.57 21.37 33.41
CA ALA A 378 -23.94 20.44 34.34
C ALA A 378 -24.15 20.88 35.80
N ASN A 379 -24.12 22.20 36.03
CA ASN A 379 -24.45 22.89 37.28
C ASN A 379 -25.09 24.28 36.99
N GLY A 380 -25.77 24.85 37.98
CA GLY A 380 -26.39 26.17 37.82
C GLY A 380 -27.70 26.13 37.04
N SER A 381 -28.00 27.21 36.30
CA SER A 381 -29.24 27.35 35.53
C SER A 381 -28.97 27.98 34.17
N VAL A 382 -29.56 27.40 33.12
CA VAL A 382 -29.54 27.96 31.76
C VAL A 382 -30.48 29.16 31.71
N GLY A 383 -29.99 30.29 31.19
CA GLY A 383 -30.78 31.50 30.95
C GLY A 383 -31.40 31.53 29.54
N GLU A 384 -31.84 32.72 29.10
CA GLU A 384 -32.43 32.89 27.78
C GLU A 384 -31.38 32.76 26.68
N VAL A 385 -31.57 31.81 25.75
CA VAL A 385 -30.68 31.59 24.61
C VAL A 385 -31.04 32.58 23.51
N THR A 386 -30.04 33.30 23.01
CA THR A 386 -30.21 34.27 21.92
C THR A 386 -29.58 33.76 20.64
N TYR A 387 -30.15 34.15 19.49
CA TYR A 387 -29.71 33.72 18.16
C TYR A 387 -29.49 34.94 17.26
N GLN A 388 -28.33 35.00 16.62
CA GLN A 388 -27.96 36.05 15.66
C GLN A 388 -27.64 35.39 14.33
N LEU A 389 -28.66 35.27 13.48
CA LEU A 389 -28.52 34.80 12.11
C LEU A 389 -27.96 35.93 11.25
N ASN A 390 -26.93 35.64 10.45
CA ASN A 390 -26.39 36.62 9.51
C ASN A 390 -27.32 36.84 8.31
N ALA A 391 -27.00 37.84 7.47
CA ALA A 391 -27.87 38.23 6.35
C ALA A 391 -28.05 37.15 5.28
N THR A 392 -27.08 36.23 5.15
CA THR A 392 -27.05 35.14 4.17
C THR A 392 -27.61 33.82 4.69
N ALA A 393 -27.95 33.75 5.99
CA ALA A 393 -28.43 32.55 6.68
C ALA A 393 -27.48 31.33 6.61
N ASP A 394 -26.20 31.56 6.38
CA ASP A 394 -25.12 30.54 6.36
C ASP A 394 -24.27 30.55 7.64
N THR A 395 -24.54 31.49 8.56
CA THR A 395 -23.97 31.50 9.90
C THR A 395 -24.99 31.97 10.93
N CYS A 396 -25.08 31.27 12.05
CA CYS A 396 -25.80 31.71 13.24
C CYS A 396 -24.86 31.70 14.45
N VAL A 397 -24.77 32.82 15.15
CA VAL A 397 -24.12 32.89 16.47
C VAL A 397 -25.21 32.76 17.52
N CYS A 398 -25.14 31.76 18.39
CA CYS A 398 -26.04 31.64 19.53
C CYS A 398 -25.30 31.75 20.86
N THR A 399 -25.88 32.50 21.79
CA THR A 399 -25.33 32.71 23.13
C THR A 399 -26.21 31.98 24.14
N ILE A 400 -25.60 31.04 24.88
CA ILE A 400 -26.22 30.24 25.93
C ILE A 400 -25.63 30.70 27.28
N PRO A 401 -26.34 31.56 28.04
CA PRO A 401 -25.88 31.97 29.36
C PRO A 401 -26.16 30.87 30.39
N VAL A 402 -25.17 30.52 31.21
CA VAL A 402 -25.33 29.64 32.37
C VAL A 402 -24.96 30.43 33.62
N SER A 403 -25.87 30.52 34.60
CA SER A 403 -25.63 31.22 35.85
C SER A 403 -25.56 30.29 37.06
N LEU A 404 -24.70 30.64 38.00
CA LEU A 404 -24.51 29.97 39.28
C LEU A 404 -24.31 31.02 40.37
N ILE A 405 -24.85 30.79 41.57
CA ILE A 405 -24.51 31.59 42.74
C ILE A 405 -23.33 30.92 43.41
N ALA A 406 -22.22 31.65 43.60
CA ALA A 406 -21.07 31.20 44.36
C ALA A 406 -20.63 32.29 45.32
N GLY A 407 -20.46 31.97 46.60
CA GLY A 407 -20.06 32.93 47.63
C GLY A 407 -21.05 34.09 47.80
N GLY A 408 -22.34 33.86 47.52
CA GLY A 408 -23.40 34.86 47.61
C GLY A 408 -23.47 35.87 46.45
N LYS A 409 -22.71 35.66 45.36
CA LYS A 409 -22.77 36.46 44.13
C LYS A 409 -23.17 35.60 42.94
N GLU A 410 -23.93 36.17 42.01
CA GLU A 410 -24.21 35.52 40.73
C GLU A 410 -23.01 35.63 39.80
N ILE A 411 -22.56 34.48 39.30
CA ILE A 411 -21.55 34.32 38.27
C ILE A 411 -22.26 33.80 37.02
N VAL A 412 -21.99 34.40 35.87
CA VAL A 412 -22.58 34.00 34.58
C VAL A 412 -21.45 33.65 33.62
N ALA A 413 -21.50 32.45 33.03
CA ALA A 413 -20.66 32.05 31.90
C ALA A 413 -21.50 32.08 30.61
N ASN A 414 -20.99 32.74 29.58
CA ASN A 414 -21.62 32.74 28.26
C ASN A 414 -20.96 31.70 27.37
N TYR A 415 -21.76 30.82 26.78
CA TYR A 415 -21.34 29.87 25.77
C TYR A 415 -21.79 30.37 24.40
N ILE A 416 -20.85 30.77 23.54
CA ILE A 416 -21.03 31.36 22.22
C ILE A 416 -20.75 30.30 21.16
N LEU A 417 -21.80 29.68 20.62
CA LEU A 417 -21.68 28.71 19.55
C LEU A 417 -21.90 29.40 18.20
N THR A 418 -20.91 29.32 17.32
CA THR A 418 -21.02 29.78 15.93
C THR A 418 -21.32 28.59 15.04
N VAL A 419 -22.56 28.45 14.60
CA VAL A 419 -22.96 27.41 13.65
C VAL A 419 -22.77 27.92 12.24
N ILE A 420 -21.99 27.19 11.42
CA ILE A 420 -21.72 27.52 10.02
C ILE A 420 -22.10 26.37 9.09
N LEU A 421 -22.38 26.68 7.83
CA LEU A 421 -22.48 25.66 6.78
C LEU A 421 -21.11 25.11 6.44
N LYS A 422 -21.02 23.79 6.20
CA LYS A 422 -19.79 23.14 5.74
C LYS A 422 -19.25 23.82 4.47
N PRO A 423 -17.91 23.99 4.35
CA PRO A 423 -17.31 24.52 3.14
C PRO A 423 -17.42 23.53 1.99
N ASP A 424 -17.19 24.01 0.76
CA ASP A 424 -17.03 23.16 -0.41
C ASP A 424 -15.56 22.95 -0.76
N PHE A 425 -15.25 21.75 -1.25
CA PHE A 425 -14.01 21.43 -1.94
C PHE A 425 -14.22 21.37 -3.45
N THR A 426 -13.13 21.60 -4.18
CA THR A 426 -13.08 21.46 -5.63
C THR A 426 -12.49 20.11 -6.00
N VAL A 427 -13.24 19.35 -6.80
CA VAL A 427 -12.78 18.14 -7.48
C VAL A 427 -12.50 18.48 -8.95
N THR A 428 -11.28 18.18 -9.42
CA THR A 428 -10.86 18.43 -10.81
C THR A 428 -10.67 17.11 -11.55
N TYR A 429 -11.25 16.98 -12.73
CA TYR A 429 -11.19 15.78 -13.56
C TYR A 429 -10.19 15.98 -14.71
N TYR A 430 -9.16 15.15 -14.79
CA TYR A 430 -8.15 15.15 -15.83
C TYR A 430 -8.33 13.99 -16.81
N ASP A 431 -8.08 14.24 -18.10
CA ASP A 431 -8.09 13.21 -19.14
C ASP A 431 -6.91 12.22 -18.99
N VAL A 432 -6.84 11.22 -19.87
CA VAL A 432 -5.82 10.16 -19.88
C VAL A 432 -4.37 10.66 -19.99
N ASP A 433 -4.17 11.89 -20.47
CA ASP A 433 -2.85 12.53 -20.52
C ASP A 433 -2.38 13.11 -19.17
N GLY A 434 -3.25 13.09 -18.15
CA GLY A 434 -2.99 13.59 -16.80
C GLY A 434 -2.90 15.12 -16.68
N THR A 435 -3.18 15.88 -17.75
CA THR A 435 -2.97 17.34 -17.80
C THR A 435 -4.18 18.11 -18.36
N THR A 436 -4.96 17.52 -19.25
CA THR A 436 -6.16 18.14 -19.84
C THR A 436 -7.32 18.08 -18.86
N VAL A 437 -7.81 19.24 -18.41
CA VAL A 437 -8.97 19.33 -17.51
C VAL A 437 -10.27 19.10 -18.29
N LEU A 438 -11.02 18.06 -17.93
CA LEU A 438 -12.30 17.68 -18.53
C LEU A 438 -13.51 18.34 -17.85
N ALA A 439 -13.44 18.50 -16.53
CA ALA A 439 -14.49 19.12 -15.72
C ALA A 439 -13.96 19.55 -14.34
N THR A 440 -14.74 20.39 -13.65
CA THR A 440 -14.61 20.64 -12.22
C THR A 440 -15.97 20.45 -11.54
N GLN A 441 -15.93 20.03 -10.27
CA GLN A 441 -17.12 19.83 -9.43
C GLN A 441 -16.89 20.40 -8.04
N THR A 442 -17.94 20.98 -7.49
CA THR A 442 -17.99 21.42 -6.10
C THR A 442 -18.62 20.30 -5.26
N VAL A 443 -17.96 19.91 -4.18
CA VAL A 443 -18.41 18.84 -3.27
C VAL A 443 -18.34 19.36 -1.85
N GLU A 444 -19.42 19.24 -1.08
CA GLU A 444 -19.44 19.63 0.33
C GLU A 444 -18.40 18.82 1.12
N LYS A 445 -17.74 19.45 2.09
CA LYS A 445 -16.80 18.78 3.00
C LYS A 445 -17.44 17.55 3.66
N ASP A 446 -16.70 16.46 3.68
CA ASP A 446 -17.11 15.14 4.18
C ASP A 446 -18.26 14.48 3.40
N ALA A 447 -18.58 14.99 2.20
CA ALA A 447 -19.51 14.33 1.29
C ALA A 447 -18.75 13.50 0.25
N ALA A 448 -19.37 12.41 -0.19
CA ALA A 448 -18.84 11.60 -1.29
C ALA A 448 -19.25 12.14 -2.66
N VAL A 449 -18.51 11.78 -3.70
CA VAL A 449 -18.85 12.10 -5.09
C VAL A 449 -19.81 11.05 -5.63
N ALA A 450 -21.10 11.23 -5.35
CA ALA A 450 -22.15 10.31 -5.80
C ALA A 450 -22.34 10.30 -7.34
N ALA A 451 -22.01 11.41 -8.01
CA ALA A 451 -22.08 11.54 -9.46
C ALA A 451 -20.91 12.38 -9.97
N PHE A 452 -20.16 11.82 -10.93
CA PHE A 452 -18.99 12.49 -11.51
C PHE A 452 -19.42 13.55 -12.54
N ALA A 453 -18.81 14.75 -12.48
CA ALA A 453 -19.08 15.83 -13.44
C ALA A 453 -18.50 15.57 -14.85
N ALA A 454 -17.57 14.61 -14.96
CA ALA A 454 -17.12 14.05 -16.22
C ALA A 454 -17.50 12.57 -16.29
N ASP A 455 -18.27 12.21 -17.32
CA ASP A 455 -18.59 10.84 -17.66
C ASP A 455 -17.62 10.31 -18.73
N ALA A 456 -17.76 9.03 -19.07
CA ALA A 456 -16.92 8.37 -20.07
C ALA A 456 -16.95 9.04 -21.46
N SER A 457 -18.00 9.81 -21.81
CA SER A 457 -18.09 10.48 -23.12
C SER A 457 -17.15 11.68 -23.25
N LYS A 458 -16.63 12.19 -22.13
CA LYS A 458 -15.65 13.28 -22.11
C LYS A 458 -14.20 12.78 -22.11
N VAL A 459 -13.97 11.50 -21.83
CA VAL A 459 -12.64 10.91 -21.73
C VAL A 459 -12.14 10.54 -23.12
N THR A 460 -10.88 10.82 -23.41
CA THR A 460 -10.24 10.35 -24.64
C THR A 460 -9.94 8.86 -24.52
N VAL A 461 -10.76 8.03 -25.16
CA VAL A 461 -10.57 6.58 -25.22
C VAL A 461 -10.05 6.17 -26.59
N ALA A 462 -8.85 5.59 -26.64
CA ALA A 462 -8.27 5.07 -27.87
C ALA A 462 -9.09 3.91 -28.44
N GLU A 463 -9.00 3.67 -29.75
CA GLU A 463 -9.66 2.52 -30.38
C GLU A 463 -9.21 1.20 -29.72
N GLY A 464 -10.16 0.32 -29.41
CA GLY A 464 -9.91 -0.93 -28.69
C GLY A 464 -9.50 -0.76 -27.23
N HIS A 465 -9.76 0.39 -26.60
CA HIS A 465 -9.57 0.61 -25.16
C HIS A 465 -10.91 0.83 -24.43
N VAL A 466 -10.91 0.61 -23.12
CA VAL A 466 -12.06 0.77 -22.24
C VAL A 466 -11.72 1.75 -21.11
N PHE A 467 -12.65 2.63 -20.77
CA PHE A 467 -12.53 3.52 -19.60
C PHE A 467 -12.72 2.72 -18.30
N ARG A 468 -11.72 2.78 -17.41
CA ARG A 468 -11.67 2.04 -16.14
C ARG A 468 -12.11 2.85 -14.92
N GLY A 469 -12.59 4.08 -15.13
CA GLY A 469 -13.03 4.96 -14.06
C GLY A 469 -12.00 6.01 -13.67
N TRP A 470 -12.24 6.60 -12.49
CA TRP A 470 -11.51 7.75 -11.97
C TRP A 470 -10.51 7.32 -10.91
N PHE A 471 -9.25 7.75 -11.04
CA PHE A 471 -8.16 7.40 -10.14
C PHE A 471 -7.67 8.64 -9.38
N VAL A 472 -7.20 8.47 -8.14
CA VAL A 472 -6.77 9.60 -7.28
C VAL A 472 -5.37 10.14 -7.59
N ALA A 473 -4.62 9.45 -8.46
CA ALA A 473 -3.29 9.85 -8.91
C ALA A 473 -3.09 9.49 -10.40
N ALA A 474 -2.31 10.30 -11.12
CA ALA A 474 -1.95 10.04 -12.51
C ALA A 474 -0.99 8.84 -12.65
N THR A 475 0.03 8.79 -11.79
CA THR A 475 1.14 7.81 -11.79
C THR A 475 1.63 7.56 -10.35
N GLY A 476 2.36 6.46 -10.12
CA GLY A 476 3.00 6.15 -8.84
C GLY A 476 2.30 5.06 -8.01
N GLU A 477 2.73 4.90 -6.76
CA GLU A 477 2.24 3.85 -5.85
C GLU A 477 0.78 4.05 -5.42
N ASP A 478 0.26 5.29 -5.45
CA ASP A 478 -1.12 5.64 -5.05
C ASP A 478 -2.14 5.59 -6.19
N VAL A 479 -1.81 4.89 -7.28
CA VAL A 479 -2.74 4.68 -8.40
C VAL A 479 -3.83 3.70 -7.98
N ARG A 480 -4.86 4.24 -7.33
CA ARG A 480 -6.08 3.51 -6.95
C ARG A 480 -7.31 4.19 -7.53
N LYS A 481 -8.30 3.36 -7.85
CA LYS A 481 -9.62 3.78 -8.30
C LYS A 481 -10.38 4.40 -7.14
N TYR A 482 -11.02 5.54 -7.38
CA TYR A 482 -11.90 6.18 -6.42
C TYR A 482 -13.25 5.45 -6.38
N THR A 483 -13.74 5.19 -5.17
CA THR A 483 -15.05 4.58 -4.92
C THR A 483 -16.03 5.61 -4.37
N VAL A 484 -17.30 5.48 -4.75
CA VAL A 484 -18.36 6.46 -4.37
C VAL A 484 -18.69 6.46 -2.88
N ASP A 485 -18.11 5.56 -2.10
CA ASP A 485 -18.25 5.51 -0.64
C ASP A 485 -17.19 6.38 0.07
N GLU A 486 -16.18 6.87 -0.65
CA GLU A 486 -15.12 7.72 -0.11
C GLU A 486 -15.56 9.19 0.02
N ILE A 487 -15.31 9.78 1.18
CA ILE A 487 -15.62 11.19 1.42
C ILE A 487 -14.48 12.13 0.96
N ILE A 488 -14.85 13.31 0.47
CA ILE A 488 -13.90 14.34 0.10
C ILE A 488 -13.55 15.19 1.32
N VAL A 489 -12.28 15.10 1.74
CA VAL A 489 -11.73 15.84 2.90
C VAL A 489 -10.88 17.05 2.50
N GLY A 490 -10.72 17.30 1.21
CA GLY A 490 -9.95 18.41 0.66
C GLY A 490 -10.10 18.55 -0.86
N ASN A 491 -9.50 19.60 -1.44
CA ASN A 491 -9.43 19.74 -2.89
C ASN A 491 -8.74 18.51 -3.51
N THR A 492 -9.37 17.90 -4.50
CA THR A 492 -8.98 16.59 -5.02
C THR A 492 -8.89 16.62 -6.55
N ALA A 493 -8.00 15.81 -7.11
CA ALA A 493 -7.89 15.58 -8.54
C ALA A 493 -8.20 14.11 -8.86
N PHE A 494 -9.01 13.89 -9.89
CA PHE A 494 -9.29 12.58 -10.44
C PHE A 494 -8.74 12.48 -11.86
N TYR A 495 -8.13 11.34 -12.17
CA TYR A 495 -7.46 11.07 -13.43
C TYR A 495 -8.17 9.93 -14.14
N ALA A 496 -8.55 10.14 -15.39
CA ALA A 496 -9.16 9.10 -16.20
C ALA A 496 -8.12 8.02 -16.54
N ARG A 497 -8.48 6.74 -16.43
CA ARG A 497 -7.66 5.64 -16.94
C ARG A 497 -8.38 4.83 -17.98
N THR A 498 -7.62 4.41 -18.98
CA THR A 498 -8.07 3.46 -20.01
C THR A 498 -7.05 2.33 -20.13
N THR A 499 -7.53 1.13 -20.44
CA THR A 499 -6.66 0.00 -20.78
C THR A 499 -7.18 -0.64 -22.07
N PRO A 500 -6.34 -1.36 -22.83
CA PRO A 500 -6.81 -2.17 -23.95
C PRO A 500 -7.94 -3.11 -23.52
N GLU A 501 -8.95 -3.28 -24.37
CA GLU A 501 -10.02 -4.25 -24.18
C GLU A 501 -9.45 -5.68 -24.23
N GLU A 502 -9.76 -6.50 -23.22
CA GLU A 502 -9.30 -7.89 -23.19
C GLU A 502 -10.22 -8.77 -24.05
N VAL A 503 -9.72 -9.18 -25.21
CA VAL A 503 -10.42 -10.06 -26.13
C VAL A 503 -9.74 -11.43 -26.15
N ALA A 504 -10.41 -12.45 -25.61
CA ALA A 504 -9.91 -13.82 -25.58
C ALA A 504 -9.86 -14.44 -27.00
N VAL A 505 -8.77 -14.20 -27.73
CA VAL A 505 -8.49 -14.78 -29.05
C VAL A 505 -7.06 -15.33 -29.13
N ALA A 506 -6.82 -16.25 -30.05
CA ALA A 506 -5.49 -16.80 -30.31
C ALA A 506 -4.42 -15.70 -30.50
N GLY A 507 -3.26 -15.88 -29.88
CA GLY A 507 -2.13 -14.96 -29.87
C GLY A 507 -2.12 -13.94 -28.72
N THR A 508 -3.19 -13.84 -27.92
CA THR A 508 -3.26 -12.88 -26.80
C THR A 508 -2.68 -13.43 -25.50
N ARG A 509 -2.16 -12.54 -24.65
CA ARG A 509 -1.65 -12.86 -23.31
C ARG A 509 -2.18 -11.85 -22.30
N TYR A 510 -2.77 -12.33 -21.22
CA TYR A 510 -3.23 -11.53 -20.08
C TYR A 510 -2.50 -11.98 -18.81
N ALA A 511 -2.00 -11.04 -18.02
CA ALA A 511 -1.32 -11.31 -16.77
C ALA A 511 -1.89 -10.41 -15.67
N TYR A 512 -2.39 -11.04 -14.62
CA TYR A 512 -3.09 -10.42 -13.50
C TYR A 512 -2.25 -10.59 -12.23
N ALA A 513 -1.86 -9.47 -11.62
CA ALA A 513 -1.12 -9.44 -10.36
C ALA A 513 -2.12 -9.36 -9.18
N LEU A 514 -2.55 -10.51 -8.68
CA LEU A 514 -3.51 -10.60 -7.59
C LEU A 514 -2.92 -10.16 -6.24
N ASN A 515 -1.59 -10.10 -6.10
CA ASN A 515 -0.93 -9.50 -4.94
C ASN A 515 -0.82 -7.96 -5.00
N HIS A 516 -1.37 -7.32 -6.03
CA HIS A 516 -1.46 -5.87 -6.08
C HIS A 516 -2.74 -5.39 -5.39
N GLN A 517 -2.62 -4.57 -4.35
CA GLN A 517 -3.75 -4.10 -3.51
C GLN A 517 -4.84 -3.32 -4.26
N TYR A 518 -4.52 -2.79 -5.44
CA TYR A 518 -5.47 -2.04 -6.28
C TYR A 518 -5.88 -2.81 -7.55
N PHE A 519 -5.63 -4.12 -7.60
CA PHE A 519 -6.18 -4.97 -8.66
C PHE A 519 -7.71 -5.04 -8.52
N ASP A 520 -8.44 -4.55 -9.53
CA ASP A 520 -9.90 -4.59 -9.59
C ASP A 520 -10.33 -5.56 -10.68
N ALA A 521 -10.94 -6.69 -10.29
CA ALA A 521 -11.43 -7.69 -11.25
C ALA A 521 -12.47 -7.11 -12.23
N ALA A 522 -13.20 -6.04 -11.86
CA ALA A 522 -14.15 -5.39 -12.75
C ALA A 522 -13.48 -4.63 -13.91
N ASP A 523 -12.17 -4.38 -13.84
CA ASP A 523 -11.38 -3.75 -14.90
C ASP A 523 -10.84 -4.75 -15.93
N HIS A 524 -11.24 -6.03 -15.87
CA HIS A 524 -10.72 -7.10 -16.73
C HIS A 524 -11.85 -7.94 -17.35
N GLU A 525 -11.94 -7.98 -18.69
CA GLU A 525 -13.01 -8.74 -19.37
C GLU A 525 -12.78 -10.25 -19.37
N SER A 526 -11.52 -10.70 -19.26
CA SER A 526 -11.14 -12.12 -19.33
C SER A 526 -10.92 -12.77 -17.95
N PHE A 527 -11.18 -12.04 -16.88
CA PHE A 527 -11.04 -12.50 -15.50
C PHE A 527 -12.31 -12.21 -14.68
N SER A 528 -12.77 -13.19 -13.92
CA SER A 528 -13.77 -12.98 -12.87
C SER A 528 -13.52 -13.97 -11.73
N SER A 529 -13.96 -13.62 -10.52
CA SER A 529 -13.64 -14.38 -9.32
C SER A 529 -14.70 -14.14 -8.25
N ASN A 530 -14.88 -15.13 -7.36
CA ASN A 530 -15.61 -14.95 -6.09
C ASN A 530 -14.70 -15.03 -4.86
N GLY A 531 -13.38 -15.14 -5.05
CA GLY A 531 -12.40 -14.89 -3.98
C GLY A 531 -12.18 -13.39 -3.77
N SER A 532 -11.35 -13.04 -2.79
CA SER A 532 -11.08 -11.65 -2.42
C SER A 532 -9.59 -11.37 -2.30
N PHE A 533 -9.22 -10.09 -2.37
CA PHE A 533 -7.86 -9.67 -2.02
C PHE A 533 -7.65 -9.83 -0.51
N HIS A 534 -6.60 -10.57 -0.11
CA HIS A 534 -6.23 -10.74 1.28
C HIS A 534 -5.21 -9.68 1.72
N ASP A 535 -4.03 -9.67 1.11
CA ASP A 535 -2.96 -8.69 1.33
C ASP A 535 -1.90 -8.75 0.21
N THR A 536 -0.91 -7.85 0.25
CA THR A 536 0.14 -7.76 -0.77
C THR A 536 1.17 -8.89 -0.71
N GLN A 537 1.21 -9.65 0.38
CA GLN A 537 2.13 -10.76 0.56
C GLN A 537 1.55 -12.07 0.03
N HIS A 538 0.26 -12.32 0.25
CA HIS A 538 -0.43 -13.56 -0.07
C HIS A 538 -1.32 -13.46 -1.32
N GLY A 539 -1.68 -12.25 -1.75
CA GLY A 539 -2.55 -12.02 -2.89
C GLY A 539 -4.01 -12.31 -2.59
N TRP A 540 -4.69 -12.99 -3.50
CA TRP A 540 -6.12 -13.29 -3.33
C TRP A 540 -6.32 -14.60 -2.58
N ASP A 541 -7.24 -14.58 -1.62
CA ASP A 541 -7.68 -15.76 -0.88
C ASP A 541 -8.90 -16.42 -1.52
N PHE A 542 -8.89 -17.74 -1.49
CA PHE A 542 -9.96 -18.60 -1.97
C PHE A 542 -10.26 -19.66 -0.92
N ALA A 543 -11.46 -19.62 -0.34
CA ALA A 543 -11.99 -20.68 0.48
C ALA A 543 -12.31 -21.94 -0.34
N ALA A 544 -12.47 -23.09 0.32
CA ALA A 544 -12.86 -24.32 -0.36
C ALA A 544 -14.23 -24.14 -1.07
N GLY A 545 -14.25 -24.36 -2.37
CA GLY A 545 -15.41 -24.16 -3.24
C GLY A 545 -15.44 -22.82 -3.97
N GLU A 546 -14.58 -21.87 -3.63
CA GLU A 546 -14.40 -20.63 -4.39
C GLU A 546 -13.58 -20.89 -5.65
N SER A 547 -13.62 -19.93 -6.58
CA SER A 547 -13.17 -20.13 -7.94
C SER A 547 -12.77 -18.86 -8.67
N ILE A 548 -11.94 -19.05 -9.69
CA ILE A 548 -11.61 -18.05 -10.71
C ILE A 548 -12.20 -18.54 -12.04
N THR A 549 -12.83 -17.65 -12.80
CA THR A 549 -13.29 -17.93 -14.16
C THR A 549 -12.52 -17.08 -15.17
N LEU A 550 -11.96 -17.74 -16.18
CA LEU A 550 -11.05 -17.18 -17.18
C LEU A 550 -11.60 -17.39 -18.58
N LYS A 551 -11.64 -16.33 -19.40
CA LYS A 551 -11.99 -16.47 -20.83
C LYS A 551 -10.76 -16.86 -21.64
N VAL A 552 -10.89 -17.91 -22.44
CA VAL A 552 -9.83 -18.39 -23.33
C VAL A 552 -10.28 -18.41 -24.79
N GLY A 553 -9.36 -18.05 -25.69
CA GLY A 553 -9.60 -17.89 -27.12
C GLY A 553 -9.40 -19.14 -27.97
N GLY A 554 -9.37 -20.31 -27.36
CA GLY A 554 -9.03 -21.59 -27.97
C GLY A 554 -8.06 -22.35 -27.08
N ASN A 555 -7.09 -23.04 -27.67
CA ASN A 555 -5.99 -23.63 -26.90
C ASN A 555 -5.32 -22.55 -26.04
N ALA A 556 -5.11 -22.85 -24.77
CA ALA A 556 -4.57 -21.91 -23.82
C ALA A 556 -3.68 -22.59 -22.78
N PHE A 557 -2.69 -21.85 -22.29
CA PHE A 557 -1.85 -22.23 -21.17
C PHE A 557 -2.10 -21.27 -20.01
N ILE A 558 -2.65 -21.80 -18.92
CA ILE A 558 -3.04 -21.03 -17.75
C ILE A 558 -1.99 -21.27 -16.67
N ILE A 559 -1.50 -20.20 -16.05
CA ILE A 559 -0.50 -20.26 -14.98
C ILE A 559 -1.06 -19.58 -13.74
N LEU A 560 -0.98 -20.26 -12.61
CA LEU A 560 -1.32 -19.70 -11.31
C LEU A 560 -0.01 -19.53 -10.52
N GLY A 561 0.30 -18.31 -10.10
CA GLY A 561 1.36 -18.03 -9.14
C GLY A 561 0.85 -18.31 -7.73
N CYS A 562 1.38 -19.33 -7.07
CA CYS A 562 0.85 -19.83 -5.81
C CYS A 562 1.65 -19.31 -4.61
N CYS A 563 0.93 -19.05 -3.52
CA CYS A 563 1.55 -18.77 -2.23
C CYS A 563 1.92 -20.08 -1.52
N LYS A 564 3.09 -20.13 -0.87
CA LYS A 564 3.51 -21.31 -0.09
C LYS A 564 2.64 -21.59 1.15
N TYR A 565 1.81 -20.62 1.54
CA TYR A 565 0.91 -20.72 2.70
C TYR A 565 -0.47 -21.26 2.36
N SER A 566 -0.71 -21.62 1.09
CA SER A 566 -1.92 -22.34 0.68
C SER A 566 -2.00 -23.71 1.37
N ALA A 567 -3.21 -24.20 1.64
CA ALA A 567 -3.41 -25.57 2.06
C ALA A 567 -3.28 -26.53 0.86
N ASN A 568 -2.89 -27.78 1.12
CA ASN A 568 -2.91 -28.82 0.09
C ASN A 568 -4.35 -29.03 -0.43
N GLY A 569 -4.54 -28.86 -1.73
CA GLY A 569 -5.85 -28.94 -2.35
C GLY A 569 -5.78 -28.88 -3.87
N ALA A 570 -6.53 -29.78 -4.52
CA ALA A 570 -6.65 -29.79 -5.97
C ALA A 570 -7.46 -28.59 -6.47
N VAL A 571 -7.21 -28.22 -7.72
CA VAL A 571 -7.98 -27.20 -8.44
C VAL A 571 -8.71 -27.89 -9.59
N ALA A 572 -10.02 -28.06 -9.45
CA ALA A 572 -10.84 -28.64 -10.50
C ALA A 572 -11.06 -27.61 -11.61
N VAL A 573 -10.93 -28.03 -12.87
CA VAL A 573 -11.15 -27.15 -14.04
C VAL A 573 -12.37 -27.61 -14.82
N THR A 574 -13.33 -26.71 -14.98
CA THR A 574 -14.57 -26.95 -15.74
C THR A 574 -14.70 -25.96 -16.89
N ASN A 575 -15.40 -26.36 -17.96
CA ASN A 575 -15.76 -25.46 -19.05
C ASN A 575 -17.07 -24.68 -18.76
N ALA A 576 -17.49 -23.82 -19.68
CA ALA A 576 -18.72 -23.03 -19.56
C ALA A 576 -20.01 -23.89 -19.43
N ALA A 577 -19.98 -25.16 -19.83
CA ALA A 577 -21.10 -26.09 -19.64
C ALA A 577 -21.09 -26.77 -18.26
N GLY A 578 -20.09 -26.49 -17.42
CA GLY A 578 -19.88 -27.13 -16.11
C GLY A 578 -19.26 -28.52 -16.19
N GLU A 579 -18.76 -28.92 -17.36
CA GLU A 579 -18.11 -30.22 -17.55
C GLU A 579 -16.67 -30.15 -17.04
N THR A 580 -16.25 -31.12 -16.22
CA THR A 580 -14.85 -31.24 -15.79
C THR A 580 -13.98 -31.67 -16.96
N ILE A 581 -12.99 -30.84 -17.28
CA ILE A 581 -12.05 -31.03 -18.40
C ILE A 581 -10.62 -31.32 -17.93
N GLY A 582 -10.36 -31.15 -16.62
CA GLY A 582 -9.11 -31.55 -16.00
C GLY A 582 -8.99 -31.00 -14.58
N GLU A 583 -7.81 -31.17 -14.00
CA GLU A 583 -7.48 -30.68 -12.67
C GLU A 583 -5.99 -30.30 -12.57
N ILE A 584 -5.68 -29.36 -11.68
CA ILE A 584 -4.33 -29.17 -11.14
C ILE A 584 -4.28 -29.95 -9.84
N ALA A 585 -3.32 -30.88 -9.71
CA ALA A 585 -3.27 -31.82 -8.59
C ALA A 585 -3.19 -31.15 -7.22
N ASP A 586 -2.42 -30.05 -7.13
CA ASP A 586 -2.31 -29.26 -5.90
C ASP A 586 -1.92 -27.81 -6.25
N ALA A 587 -2.53 -26.83 -5.57
CA ALA A 587 -2.11 -25.43 -5.61
C ALA A 587 -1.07 -25.09 -4.54
N TYR A 588 -0.77 -26.01 -3.61
CA TYR A 588 0.34 -25.87 -2.67
C TYR A 588 1.70 -25.96 -3.37
N VAL A 589 2.61 -25.08 -2.96
CA VAL A 589 4.00 -25.04 -3.43
C VAL A 589 4.98 -24.86 -2.28
N GLU A 590 6.16 -25.47 -2.36
CA GLU A 590 7.19 -25.33 -1.30
C GLU A 590 7.90 -23.96 -1.33
N THR A 591 8.04 -23.38 -2.51
CA THR A 591 8.68 -22.08 -2.72
C THR A 591 7.61 -21.04 -3.01
N ASP A 592 7.62 -19.95 -2.26
CA ASP A 592 6.63 -18.89 -2.39
C ASP A 592 6.67 -18.24 -3.78
N GLY A 593 5.51 -18.03 -4.38
CA GLY A 593 5.38 -17.52 -5.75
C GLY A 593 5.72 -18.55 -6.84
N ALA A 594 6.02 -19.80 -6.49
CA ALA A 594 6.16 -20.85 -7.50
C ALA A 594 4.83 -21.07 -8.23
N THR A 595 4.93 -21.44 -9.50
CA THR A 595 3.77 -21.53 -10.38
C THR A 595 3.31 -22.96 -10.59
N VAL A 596 1.99 -23.15 -10.65
CA VAL A 596 1.35 -24.34 -11.21
C VAL A 596 0.68 -23.96 -12.53
N SER A 597 0.46 -24.94 -13.41
CA SER A 597 -0.08 -24.66 -14.75
C SER A 597 -1.13 -25.67 -15.18
N PHE A 598 -2.00 -25.23 -16.08
CA PHE A 598 -3.01 -26.04 -16.74
C PHE A 598 -2.98 -25.78 -18.24
N THR A 599 -2.94 -26.85 -19.04
CA THR A 599 -3.01 -26.75 -20.50
C THR A 599 -4.43 -27.11 -20.93
N TYR A 600 -5.05 -26.19 -21.66
CA TYR A 600 -6.35 -26.39 -22.28
C TYR A 600 -6.19 -26.55 -23.78
N GLU A 601 -6.72 -27.64 -24.32
CA GLU A 601 -6.83 -27.88 -25.76
C GLU A 601 -8.31 -28.00 -26.13
N GLY A 602 -8.80 -27.04 -26.92
CA GLY A 602 -10.22 -26.97 -27.24
C GLY A 602 -10.65 -25.64 -27.86
N PRO A 603 -11.96 -25.51 -28.17
CA PRO A 603 -12.50 -24.27 -28.70
C PRO A 603 -12.48 -23.16 -27.64
N ALA A 604 -12.61 -21.91 -28.08
CA ALA A 604 -12.77 -20.77 -27.18
C ALA A 604 -13.95 -20.99 -26.21
N THR A 605 -13.73 -20.73 -24.92
CA THR A 605 -14.68 -21.00 -23.83
C THR A 605 -14.33 -20.16 -22.61
N GLU A 606 -15.18 -20.21 -21.59
CA GLU A 606 -14.81 -19.89 -20.22
C GLU A 606 -14.32 -21.15 -19.50
N LEU A 607 -13.27 -21.01 -18.69
CA LEU A 607 -12.71 -22.03 -17.83
C LEU A 607 -12.87 -21.60 -16.37
N THR A 608 -13.50 -22.42 -15.54
CA THR A 608 -13.65 -22.17 -14.11
C THR A 608 -12.73 -23.10 -13.32
N PHE A 609 -11.83 -22.49 -12.54
CA PHE A 609 -10.87 -23.12 -11.64
C PHE A 609 -11.43 -23.07 -10.22
N THR A 610 -11.88 -24.20 -9.68
CA THR A 610 -12.48 -24.30 -8.34
C THR A 610 -11.51 -24.93 -7.36
N PHE A 611 -11.23 -24.23 -6.25
CA PHE A 611 -10.25 -24.65 -5.25
C PHE A 611 -10.88 -25.58 -4.21
N SER A 612 -10.25 -26.73 -3.92
CA SER A 612 -10.80 -27.69 -2.94
C SER A 612 -10.44 -27.36 -1.49
N ALA A 613 -9.55 -26.40 -1.26
CA ALA A 613 -9.03 -26.01 0.05
C ALA A 613 -8.68 -24.52 0.07
N THR A 614 -8.43 -23.95 1.26
CA THR A 614 -7.96 -22.57 1.41
C THR A 614 -6.68 -22.35 0.61
N THR A 615 -6.73 -21.50 -0.40
CA THR A 615 -5.66 -21.26 -1.36
C THR A 615 -5.39 -19.77 -1.49
N TYR A 616 -4.11 -19.40 -1.57
CA TYR A 616 -3.72 -18.02 -1.86
C TYR A 616 -2.97 -17.94 -3.19
N ILE A 617 -3.39 -17.02 -4.07
CA ILE A 617 -2.86 -16.86 -5.42
C ILE A 617 -2.26 -15.45 -5.58
N HIS A 618 -0.98 -15.39 -5.93
CA HIS A 618 -0.26 -14.16 -6.21
C HIS A 618 -0.57 -13.60 -7.60
N SER A 619 -0.76 -14.47 -8.59
CA SER A 619 -0.97 -14.06 -9.97
C SER A 619 -1.68 -15.10 -10.81
N VAL A 620 -2.30 -14.64 -11.89
CA VAL A 620 -2.91 -15.49 -12.93
C VAL A 620 -2.43 -15.03 -14.30
N ILE A 621 -2.02 -15.95 -15.15
CA ILE A 621 -1.66 -15.66 -16.53
C ILE A 621 -2.52 -16.52 -17.45
N ILE A 622 -3.14 -15.87 -18.44
CA ILE A 622 -3.84 -16.52 -19.56
C ILE A 622 -2.99 -16.33 -20.80
N ASN A 623 -2.45 -17.41 -21.35
CA ASN A 623 -1.80 -17.42 -22.65
C ASN A 623 -2.73 -18.09 -23.67
N ASN A 624 -3.36 -17.32 -24.55
CA ASN A 624 -4.20 -17.85 -25.64
C ASN A 624 -3.31 -18.18 -26.83
N VAL A 625 -3.01 -19.45 -27.04
CA VAL A 625 -1.96 -19.88 -27.99
C VAL A 625 -2.51 -20.26 -29.37
N GLY A 626 -3.82 -20.50 -29.47
CA GLY A 626 -4.48 -20.87 -30.73
C GLY A 626 -4.12 -22.27 -31.25
N GLU A 627 -4.52 -22.59 -32.49
CA GLU A 627 -4.28 -23.90 -33.11
C GLU A 627 -2.81 -24.16 -33.49
N ALA A 628 -2.03 -23.10 -33.72
CA ALA A 628 -0.58 -23.17 -33.95
C ALA A 628 0.15 -23.36 -32.62
N GLY A 629 0.17 -24.60 -32.12
CA GLY A 629 0.62 -24.91 -30.76
C GLY A 629 2.04 -24.48 -30.41
N ILE A 630 2.28 -24.28 -29.11
CA ILE A 630 3.61 -24.12 -28.48
C ILE A 630 4.27 -25.50 -28.35
N THR A 631 4.42 -26.21 -29.46
CA THR A 631 5.04 -27.54 -29.45
C THR A 631 6.47 -27.45 -29.95
N LYS A 632 7.34 -28.27 -29.36
CA LYS A 632 8.67 -28.49 -29.92
C LYS A 632 8.50 -29.13 -31.30
N ASN A 633 9.22 -28.63 -32.31
CA ASN A 633 9.35 -29.36 -33.57
C ASN A 633 10.15 -30.66 -33.36
N GLU A 634 10.27 -31.48 -34.41
CA GLU A 634 10.99 -32.77 -34.35
C GLU A 634 12.47 -32.62 -33.94
N ALA A 635 13.07 -31.44 -34.14
CA ALA A 635 14.44 -31.12 -33.72
C ALA A 635 14.53 -30.60 -32.26
N GLY A 636 13.41 -30.50 -31.56
CA GLY A 636 13.33 -30.09 -30.15
C GLY A 636 13.27 -28.57 -29.91
N TYR A 637 12.98 -27.76 -30.94
CA TYR A 637 12.90 -26.31 -30.84
C TYR A 637 11.46 -25.81 -30.71
N TYR A 638 11.25 -24.85 -29.82
CA TYR A 638 10.11 -23.93 -29.91
C TYR A 638 10.48 -22.82 -30.92
N VAL A 639 9.75 -22.74 -32.04
CA VAL A 639 9.96 -21.71 -33.05
C VAL A 639 8.87 -20.66 -32.88
N ILE A 640 9.26 -19.45 -32.51
CA ILE A 640 8.32 -18.35 -32.31
C ILE A 640 7.95 -17.74 -33.67
N GLN A 641 6.74 -17.25 -33.81
CA GLN A 641 6.34 -16.39 -34.91
C GLN A 641 7.11 -15.07 -34.83
N ALA A 642 7.70 -14.64 -35.95
CA ALA A 642 8.48 -13.41 -36.03
C ALA A 642 7.77 -12.21 -35.36
N GLY A 643 8.44 -11.59 -34.37
CA GLY A 643 7.95 -10.41 -33.64
C GLY A 643 6.81 -10.65 -32.66
N ASN A 644 6.38 -11.90 -32.46
CA ASN A 644 5.30 -12.22 -31.53
C ASN A 644 5.82 -12.34 -30.09
N VAL A 645 5.87 -11.21 -29.37
CA VAL A 645 6.33 -11.15 -27.97
C VAL A 645 5.45 -11.98 -27.03
N SER A 646 4.13 -12.00 -27.23
CA SER A 646 3.21 -12.76 -26.38
C SER A 646 3.52 -14.25 -26.45
N GLN A 647 3.68 -14.79 -27.67
CA GLN A 647 4.07 -16.18 -27.86
C GLN A 647 5.47 -16.48 -27.28
N PHE A 648 6.44 -15.58 -27.46
CA PHE A 648 7.77 -15.74 -26.85
C PHE A 648 7.69 -15.87 -25.32
N LEU A 649 6.97 -14.97 -24.65
CA LEU A 649 6.79 -15.01 -23.21
C LEU A 649 6.08 -16.29 -22.76
N SER A 650 5.01 -16.70 -23.45
CA SER A 650 4.32 -17.96 -23.15
C SER A 650 5.24 -19.17 -23.29
N VAL A 651 6.06 -19.23 -24.34
CA VAL A 651 7.03 -20.31 -24.55
C VAL A 651 8.11 -20.30 -23.48
N LEU A 652 8.61 -19.12 -23.09
CA LEU A 652 9.59 -18.99 -22.02
C LEU A 652 9.02 -19.50 -20.69
N GLU A 653 7.76 -19.20 -20.39
CA GLU A 653 7.05 -19.72 -19.21
C GLU A 653 6.88 -21.25 -19.28
N ILE A 654 6.44 -21.79 -20.43
CA ILE A 654 6.27 -23.25 -20.64
C ILE A 654 7.59 -24.00 -20.53
N ALA A 655 8.66 -23.45 -21.12
CA ALA A 655 10.00 -23.99 -21.03
C ALA A 655 10.51 -24.03 -19.58
N GLN A 656 10.12 -23.04 -18.76
CA GLN A 656 10.47 -23.01 -17.35
C GLN A 656 9.65 -23.98 -16.50
N ALA A 657 8.37 -24.21 -16.86
CA ALA A 657 7.46 -25.12 -16.15
C ALA A 657 7.72 -26.62 -16.45
N SER A 658 8.24 -26.93 -17.63
CA SER A 658 8.52 -28.30 -18.08
C SER A 658 9.75 -28.88 -17.36
N LYS A 659 9.57 -29.43 -16.15
CA LYS A 659 10.68 -29.93 -15.31
C LYS A 659 11.06 -31.39 -15.58
N ALA A 660 12.14 -31.56 -16.34
CA ALA A 660 13.17 -32.59 -16.06
C ALA A 660 14.50 -31.84 -15.84
N ALA A 661 15.19 -32.09 -14.72
CA ALA A 661 16.28 -31.24 -14.23
C ALA A 661 17.46 -31.04 -15.21
N ASP A 662 17.60 -31.91 -16.22
CA ASP A 662 18.75 -31.97 -17.13
C ASP A 662 18.41 -31.63 -18.60
N GLU A 663 17.13 -31.45 -18.98
CA GLU A 663 16.78 -31.16 -20.37
C GLU A 663 16.96 -29.67 -20.70
N ARG A 664 17.59 -29.35 -21.85
CA ARG A 664 17.73 -27.99 -22.35
C ARG A 664 16.52 -27.58 -23.21
N ALA A 665 15.95 -26.42 -22.92
CA ALA A 665 14.89 -25.83 -23.74
C ALA A 665 15.49 -24.91 -24.80
N TYR A 666 15.10 -25.11 -26.07
CA TYR A 666 15.58 -24.33 -27.21
C TYR A 666 14.46 -23.45 -27.74
N ILE A 667 14.59 -22.13 -27.56
CA ILE A 667 13.62 -21.13 -28.00
C ILE A 667 14.26 -20.35 -29.15
N PHE A 668 13.72 -20.50 -30.36
CA PHE A 668 14.20 -19.80 -31.55
C PHE A 668 13.31 -18.61 -31.90
N LEU A 669 13.92 -17.45 -32.06
CA LEU A 669 13.31 -16.18 -32.42
C LEU A 669 13.74 -15.80 -33.84
N PRO A 670 12.86 -15.95 -34.85
CA PRO A 670 13.10 -15.36 -36.17
C PRO A 670 13.28 -13.84 -36.08
N ASN A 671 13.87 -13.25 -37.11
CA ASN A 671 14.03 -11.80 -37.21
C ASN A 671 12.69 -11.06 -36.97
N GLY A 672 12.70 -10.08 -36.08
CA GLY A 672 11.53 -9.33 -35.66
C GLY A 672 11.79 -8.51 -34.38
N LEU A 673 10.90 -7.54 -34.11
CA LEU A 673 10.86 -6.79 -32.86
C LEU A 673 9.89 -7.47 -31.89
N TYR A 674 10.39 -7.90 -30.74
CA TYR A 674 9.64 -8.48 -29.64
C TYR A 674 9.54 -7.41 -28.53
N ASP A 675 8.52 -6.56 -28.60
CA ASP A 675 8.34 -5.42 -27.69
C ASP A 675 7.57 -5.81 -26.42
N MET A 676 8.27 -5.81 -25.29
CA MET A 676 7.78 -6.18 -23.97
C MET A 676 7.08 -5.02 -23.24
N GLY A 677 6.96 -3.85 -23.86
CA GLY A 677 6.37 -2.66 -23.24
C GLY A 677 7.15 -2.24 -22.00
N GLU A 678 6.45 -1.92 -20.91
CA GLU A 678 7.07 -1.48 -19.64
C GLU A 678 7.57 -2.64 -18.75
N ALA A 679 7.51 -3.90 -19.23
CA ALA A 679 7.88 -5.05 -18.42
C ALA A 679 9.34 -5.00 -17.95
N VAL A 680 9.55 -5.36 -16.68
CA VAL A 680 10.85 -5.44 -16.03
C VAL A 680 10.95 -6.72 -15.19
N LEU A 681 12.18 -7.11 -14.87
CA LEU A 681 12.54 -8.29 -14.09
C LEU A 681 11.93 -9.59 -14.62
N THR A 682 11.78 -9.72 -15.95
CA THR A 682 11.18 -10.91 -16.56
C THR A 682 12.03 -12.15 -16.20
N PRO A 683 11.46 -13.15 -15.50
CA PRO A 683 12.26 -14.19 -14.90
C PRO A 683 12.73 -15.24 -15.92
N ILE A 684 14.00 -15.62 -15.80
CA ILE A 684 14.59 -16.85 -16.36
C ILE A 684 15.16 -17.65 -15.19
N ALA A 685 14.28 -18.39 -14.53
CA ALA A 685 14.55 -19.07 -13.27
C ALA A 685 14.95 -20.55 -13.42
N SER A 686 14.53 -21.20 -14.51
CA SER A 686 14.88 -22.60 -14.75
C SER A 686 16.27 -22.75 -15.37
N ASN A 687 16.92 -23.89 -15.09
CA ASN A 687 18.21 -24.21 -15.68
C ASN A 687 18.09 -24.55 -17.17
N ASN A 688 19.20 -24.44 -17.90
CA ASN A 688 19.34 -24.92 -19.28
C ASN A 688 18.33 -24.28 -20.27
N ILE A 689 18.11 -22.96 -20.17
CA ILE A 689 17.32 -22.22 -21.15
C ILE A 689 18.24 -21.66 -22.24
N SER A 690 17.89 -21.88 -23.51
CA SER A 690 18.53 -21.27 -24.67
C SER A 690 17.55 -20.37 -25.42
N ILE A 691 17.87 -19.08 -25.54
CA ILE A 691 17.14 -18.10 -26.35
C ILE A 691 18.03 -17.72 -27.53
N ILE A 692 17.63 -18.12 -28.73
CA ILE A 692 18.45 -18.06 -29.93
C ILE A 692 17.72 -17.21 -30.97
N GLY A 693 18.31 -16.11 -31.37
CA GLY A 693 17.81 -15.31 -32.48
C GLY A 693 18.28 -15.82 -33.83
N GLU A 694 17.66 -15.31 -34.89
CA GLU A 694 18.12 -15.55 -36.25
C GLU A 694 19.34 -14.68 -36.60
N SER A 695 19.37 -13.44 -36.09
CA SER A 695 20.50 -12.52 -36.27
C SER A 695 20.53 -11.44 -35.18
N MET A 696 21.75 -11.06 -34.78
CA MET A 696 21.99 -10.00 -33.80
C MET A 696 21.32 -8.69 -34.22
N GLU A 697 21.35 -8.34 -35.51
CA GLU A 697 20.89 -7.05 -36.01
C GLU A 697 19.36 -6.91 -36.07
N LYS A 698 18.62 -8.02 -36.29
CA LYS A 698 17.20 -7.96 -36.62
C LYS A 698 16.29 -8.74 -35.67
N THR A 699 16.85 -9.55 -34.77
CA THR A 699 16.08 -10.17 -33.69
C THR A 699 16.24 -9.30 -32.45
N ILE A 700 15.25 -8.45 -32.16
CA ILE A 700 15.35 -7.42 -31.11
C ILE A 700 14.31 -7.71 -30.04
N ILE A 701 14.76 -7.98 -28.81
CA ILE A 701 13.92 -8.02 -27.62
C ILE A 701 14.04 -6.64 -26.95
N ARG A 702 12.92 -5.94 -26.76
CA ARG A 702 12.92 -4.56 -26.27
C ARG A 702 11.95 -4.39 -25.10
N ASN A 703 12.35 -3.70 -24.05
CA ASN A 703 11.42 -3.08 -23.10
C ASN A 703 11.66 -1.56 -23.02
N ALA A 704 10.67 -0.80 -22.57
CA ALA A 704 10.73 0.64 -22.34
C ALA A 704 10.04 0.97 -21.01
N PRO A 705 10.68 0.68 -19.86
CA PRO A 705 10.09 0.92 -18.54
C PRO A 705 9.82 2.41 -18.29
N ASP A 706 8.80 2.69 -17.48
CA ASP A 706 8.57 4.05 -16.98
C ASP A 706 9.78 4.53 -16.16
N LYS A 707 10.09 5.83 -16.25
CA LYS A 707 11.24 6.40 -15.54
C LYS A 707 11.15 6.28 -14.01
N SER A 708 9.96 6.13 -13.45
CA SER A 708 9.76 6.01 -11.99
C SER A 708 10.32 4.71 -11.41
N VAL A 709 10.45 3.66 -12.23
CA VAL A 709 11.02 2.37 -11.79
C VAL A 709 12.54 2.30 -11.96
N GLU A 710 13.19 3.40 -12.34
CA GLU A 710 14.62 3.46 -12.64
C GLU A 710 15.49 2.93 -11.48
N GLY A 711 16.37 1.97 -11.79
CA GLY A 711 17.26 1.37 -10.80
C GLY A 711 17.89 0.06 -11.26
N ILE A 712 19.11 -0.19 -10.75
CA ILE A 712 19.91 -1.40 -11.04
C ILE A 712 19.23 -2.71 -10.60
N GLY A 713 18.35 -2.64 -9.60
CA GLY A 713 17.64 -3.79 -9.05
C GLY A 713 16.21 -3.96 -9.56
N THR A 714 15.73 -3.05 -10.41
CA THR A 714 14.31 -2.91 -10.73
C THR A 714 14.02 -2.85 -12.23
N THR A 715 14.98 -2.45 -13.06
CA THR A 715 14.73 -2.17 -14.49
C THR A 715 15.08 -3.30 -15.46
N ALA A 716 15.70 -4.38 -15.01
CA ALA A 716 16.27 -5.39 -15.90
C ALA A 716 15.25 -5.93 -16.92
N THR A 717 15.58 -6.03 -18.20
CA THR A 717 14.71 -6.72 -19.17
C THR A 717 14.49 -8.17 -18.73
N PHE A 718 15.58 -8.86 -18.37
CA PHE A 718 15.55 -10.20 -17.77
C PHE A 718 16.25 -10.25 -16.42
N LEU A 719 15.62 -10.96 -15.48
CA LEU A 719 16.20 -11.42 -14.23
C LEU A 719 16.52 -12.92 -14.35
N ILE A 720 17.81 -13.25 -14.42
CA ILE A 720 18.27 -14.64 -14.53
C ILE A 720 18.58 -15.15 -13.13
N THR A 721 17.97 -16.26 -12.74
CA THR A 721 18.29 -16.98 -11.49
C THR A 721 18.63 -18.45 -11.74
N GLY A 722 18.29 -18.97 -12.93
CA GLY A 722 18.66 -20.32 -13.38
C GLY A 722 20.13 -20.45 -13.77
N LYS A 723 20.58 -21.70 -13.95
CA LYS A 723 21.95 -22.04 -14.37
C LYS A 723 22.04 -22.40 -15.85
N ASN A 724 23.18 -22.16 -16.47
CA ASN A 724 23.49 -22.51 -17.87
C ASN A 724 22.55 -21.85 -18.90
N THR A 725 22.14 -20.62 -18.63
CA THR A 725 21.36 -19.79 -19.57
C THR A 725 22.22 -19.44 -20.78
N TYR A 726 21.63 -19.45 -21.98
CA TYR A 726 22.34 -19.19 -23.22
C TYR A 726 21.56 -18.23 -24.12
N PHE A 727 22.25 -17.18 -24.56
CA PHE A 727 21.77 -16.24 -25.56
C PHE A 727 22.69 -16.26 -26.77
N GLN A 728 22.11 -16.29 -27.97
CA GLN A 728 22.88 -16.11 -29.20
C GLN A 728 22.10 -15.38 -30.29
N ASP A 729 22.81 -14.61 -31.12
CA ASP A 729 22.33 -14.01 -32.38
C ASP A 729 21.09 -13.12 -32.18
N LEU A 730 21.08 -12.26 -31.15
CA LEU A 730 19.97 -11.35 -30.86
C LEU A 730 20.44 -10.03 -30.20
N THR A 731 19.57 -9.02 -30.23
CA THR A 731 19.71 -7.78 -29.46
C THR A 731 18.75 -7.79 -28.28
N ILE A 732 19.23 -7.39 -27.10
CA ILE A 732 18.40 -7.04 -25.94
C ILE A 732 18.54 -5.54 -25.71
N GLN A 733 17.41 -4.84 -25.70
CA GLN A 733 17.36 -3.39 -25.57
C GLN A 733 16.50 -2.97 -24.38
N ASN A 734 17.11 -2.26 -23.44
CA ASN A 734 16.38 -1.49 -22.44
C ASN A 734 16.28 -0.04 -22.91
N ALA A 735 15.08 0.38 -23.30
CA ALA A 735 14.79 1.67 -23.88
C ALA A 735 14.12 2.64 -22.90
N LEU A 736 14.45 2.55 -21.60
CA LEU A 736 14.13 3.57 -20.60
C LEU A 736 14.57 4.96 -21.11
N ASP A 737 13.73 5.98 -20.94
CA ASP A 737 14.00 7.34 -21.43
C ASP A 737 15.11 8.04 -20.62
N TYR A 738 16.36 7.69 -20.94
CA TYR A 738 17.57 8.21 -20.32
C TYR A 738 17.69 9.73 -20.44
N TYR A 739 17.23 10.32 -21.55
CA TYR A 739 17.38 11.75 -21.81
C TYR A 739 16.24 12.58 -21.22
N GLY A 740 15.19 11.93 -20.69
CA GLY A 740 14.10 12.56 -19.98
C GLY A 740 14.55 13.28 -18.72
N ALA A 741 13.88 14.40 -18.40
CA ALA A 741 14.19 15.19 -17.20
C ALA A 741 14.02 14.34 -15.92
N GLY A 742 15.07 14.30 -15.10
CA GLY A 742 15.09 13.59 -13.83
C GLY A 742 15.54 12.12 -13.90
N SER A 743 15.86 11.58 -15.07
CA SER A 743 16.47 10.24 -15.18
C SER A 743 17.98 10.29 -14.89
N ALA A 744 18.46 9.34 -14.10
CA ALA A 744 19.90 9.05 -13.98
C ALA A 744 20.32 7.89 -14.90
N GLY A 745 19.38 7.25 -15.58
CA GLY A 745 19.67 6.38 -16.70
C GLY A 745 20.03 4.93 -16.39
N ARG A 746 19.80 4.48 -15.15
CA ARG A 746 20.07 3.11 -14.70
C ARG A 746 19.04 2.16 -15.28
N ALA A 747 19.41 1.47 -16.36
CA ALA A 747 18.52 0.70 -17.20
C ALA A 747 19.20 -0.63 -17.56
N VAL A 748 18.87 -1.69 -16.85
CA VAL A 748 19.59 -2.96 -16.99
C VAL A 748 18.98 -3.79 -18.14
N CYS A 749 19.80 -4.40 -19.00
CA CYS A 749 19.32 -5.41 -19.95
C CYS A 749 19.21 -6.77 -19.25
N LEU A 750 20.30 -7.23 -18.64
CA LEU A 750 20.37 -8.51 -17.94
C LEU A 750 20.85 -8.29 -16.51
N GLN A 751 20.02 -8.67 -15.53
CA GLN A 751 20.43 -8.85 -14.15
C GLN A 751 20.63 -10.35 -13.91
N ASP A 752 21.88 -10.77 -13.72
CA ASP A 752 22.24 -12.18 -13.67
C ASP A 752 22.61 -12.63 -12.26
N ARG A 753 21.65 -13.23 -11.56
CA ARG A 753 21.84 -13.92 -10.28
C ARG A 753 22.07 -15.43 -10.46
N GLY A 754 22.10 -15.90 -11.70
CA GLY A 754 22.28 -17.30 -12.06
C GLY A 754 23.74 -17.74 -11.97
N ALA A 755 24.06 -18.79 -12.72
CA ALA A 755 25.44 -19.26 -12.88
C ALA A 755 25.65 -19.79 -14.30
N ASN A 756 26.86 -19.62 -14.84
CA ASN A 756 27.27 -20.18 -16.13
C ASN A 756 26.47 -19.63 -17.33
N THR A 757 26.11 -18.35 -17.31
CA THR A 757 25.44 -17.71 -18.46
C THR A 757 26.43 -17.49 -19.59
N ILE A 758 26.00 -17.80 -20.82
CA ILE A 758 26.74 -17.54 -22.05
C ILE A 758 25.94 -16.59 -22.93
N CYS A 759 26.56 -15.48 -23.33
CA CYS A 759 26.10 -14.64 -24.43
C CYS A 759 27.09 -14.79 -25.60
N LYS A 760 26.61 -15.19 -26.78
CA LYS A 760 27.43 -15.37 -27.99
C LYS A 760 26.85 -14.56 -29.14
N ASN A 761 27.59 -13.60 -29.71
CA ASN A 761 27.06 -12.73 -30.77
C ASN A 761 25.73 -12.05 -30.36
N VAL A 762 25.73 -11.45 -29.16
CA VAL A 762 24.59 -10.76 -28.58
C VAL A 762 24.90 -9.27 -28.50
N ARG A 763 23.91 -8.43 -28.85
CA ARG A 763 24.00 -7.00 -28.62
C ARG A 763 23.18 -6.60 -27.39
N LEU A 764 23.80 -5.88 -26.45
CA LEU A 764 23.11 -5.30 -25.30
C LEU A 764 23.05 -3.77 -25.47
N LEU A 765 21.84 -3.23 -25.58
CA LEU A 765 21.58 -1.81 -25.80
C LEU A 765 20.96 -1.17 -24.57
N SER A 766 21.75 -0.37 -23.85
CA SER A 766 21.27 0.51 -22.80
C SER A 766 22.27 1.63 -22.52
N TYR A 767 22.15 2.30 -21.38
CA TYR A 767 22.98 3.42 -20.95
C TYR A 767 23.77 3.06 -19.70
N GLN A 768 23.29 3.40 -18.51
CA GLN A 768 23.97 3.07 -17.26
C GLN A 768 23.52 1.69 -16.76
N ASP A 769 24.48 0.90 -16.25
CA ASP A 769 24.28 -0.44 -15.69
C ASP A 769 23.73 -1.50 -16.69
N THR A 770 24.05 -1.39 -17.99
CA THR A 770 23.56 -2.29 -19.07
C THR A 770 23.57 -3.79 -18.72
N TYR A 771 24.64 -4.30 -18.11
CA TYR A 771 24.74 -5.67 -17.62
C TYR A 771 25.13 -5.69 -16.13
N TYR A 772 24.31 -6.35 -15.32
CA TYR A 772 24.54 -6.49 -13.89
C TYR A 772 24.77 -7.97 -13.50
N SER A 773 26.03 -8.36 -13.32
CA SER A 773 26.39 -9.68 -12.79
C SER A 773 26.20 -9.71 -11.26
N ASN A 774 25.14 -10.37 -10.80
CA ASN A 774 24.68 -10.34 -9.42
C ASN A 774 24.82 -11.72 -8.74
N ASN A 775 25.96 -12.39 -8.95
CA ASN A 775 26.35 -13.59 -8.23
C ASN A 775 27.88 -13.71 -8.14
N ASP A 776 28.45 -13.36 -6.99
CA ASP A 776 29.89 -13.27 -6.79
C ASP A 776 30.62 -14.62 -6.82
N ALA A 777 29.88 -15.72 -6.65
CA ALA A 777 30.42 -17.08 -6.64
C ALA A 777 30.38 -17.77 -8.02
N SER A 778 29.93 -17.08 -9.06
CA SER A 778 29.67 -17.66 -10.38
C SER A 778 30.56 -17.13 -11.48
N GLN A 779 30.55 -17.85 -12.61
CA GLN A 779 31.29 -17.52 -13.82
C GLN A 779 30.34 -17.21 -14.98
N PHE A 780 30.72 -16.28 -15.84
CA PHE A 780 29.92 -15.80 -16.96
C PHE A 780 30.81 -15.57 -18.19
N TYR A 781 30.27 -15.80 -19.39
CA TYR A 781 31.02 -15.68 -20.64
C TYR A 781 30.27 -14.88 -21.70
N PHE A 782 30.95 -13.90 -22.28
CA PHE A 782 30.48 -13.07 -23.39
C PHE A 782 31.47 -13.23 -24.55
N GLY A 783 31.04 -13.84 -25.65
CA GLY A 783 31.86 -14.06 -26.84
C GLY A 783 31.30 -13.29 -28.04
N ASP A 784 32.14 -12.51 -28.72
CA ASP A 784 31.76 -11.74 -29.92
C ASP A 784 30.52 -10.84 -29.71
N CYS A 785 30.33 -10.30 -28.50
CA CYS A 785 29.16 -9.47 -28.17
C CYS A 785 29.40 -7.98 -28.47
N ASP A 786 28.32 -7.22 -28.66
CA ASP A 786 28.33 -5.76 -28.84
C ASP A 786 27.59 -5.09 -27.67
N ILE A 787 28.32 -4.46 -26.76
CA ILE A 787 27.78 -3.99 -25.48
C ILE A 787 27.86 -2.47 -25.42
N HIS A 788 26.68 -1.83 -25.37
CA HIS A 788 26.55 -0.39 -25.35
C HIS A 788 26.32 0.15 -23.93
N GLY A 789 26.85 1.35 -23.64
CA GLY A 789 26.52 2.03 -22.40
C GLY A 789 27.27 3.33 -22.13
N THR A 790 26.99 3.94 -20.98
CA THR A 790 27.53 5.26 -20.57
C THR A 790 28.33 5.21 -19.27
N VAL A 791 27.71 4.83 -18.14
CA VAL A 791 28.38 4.80 -16.84
C VAL A 791 28.21 3.41 -16.26
N ASP A 792 29.30 2.79 -15.84
CA ASP A 792 29.34 1.52 -15.13
C ASP A 792 28.53 0.41 -15.84
N PHE A 793 28.52 0.43 -17.17
CA PHE A 793 27.53 -0.32 -17.92
C PHE A 793 27.76 -1.84 -17.90
N VAL A 794 28.96 -2.31 -17.55
CA VAL A 794 29.14 -3.67 -17.03
C VAL A 794 29.53 -3.60 -15.56
N CYS A 795 28.69 -4.13 -14.67
CA CYS A 795 28.87 -3.98 -13.23
C CYS A 795 28.40 -5.17 -12.41
N GLY A 796 28.86 -5.25 -11.16
CA GLY A 796 28.56 -6.35 -10.24
C GLY A 796 29.74 -7.27 -9.98
N GLY A 797 29.46 -8.48 -9.49
CA GLY A 797 30.47 -9.45 -9.05
C GLY A 797 30.45 -10.77 -9.81
N GLY A 798 31.41 -11.63 -9.48
CA GLY A 798 31.68 -12.89 -10.17
C GLY A 798 32.78 -12.78 -11.23
N ASP A 799 33.19 -13.93 -11.76
CA ASP A 799 34.19 -14.00 -12.83
C ASP A 799 33.50 -13.83 -14.18
N VAL A 800 33.64 -12.66 -14.81
CA VAL A 800 33.06 -12.38 -16.13
C VAL A 800 34.16 -12.27 -17.17
N TYR A 801 34.08 -13.12 -18.20
CA TYR A 801 35.06 -13.15 -19.28
C TYR A 801 34.43 -12.62 -20.57
N TYR A 802 34.90 -11.46 -21.02
CA TYR A 802 34.53 -10.84 -22.29
C TYR A 802 35.60 -11.18 -23.32
N ASP A 803 35.20 -11.83 -24.40
CA ASP A 803 36.09 -12.45 -25.38
C ASP A 803 35.71 -11.96 -26.78
N HIS A 804 36.59 -11.15 -27.38
CA HIS A 804 36.34 -10.53 -28.69
C HIS A 804 35.09 -9.63 -28.73
N CYS A 805 34.70 -9.05 -27.58
CA CYS A 805 33.56 -8.14 -27.52
C CYS A 805 33.89 -6.73 -28.05
N LEU A 806 32.88 -6.06 -28.60
CA LEU A 806 32.88 -4.63 -28.89
C LEU A 806 32.19 -3.89 -27.73
N PHE A 807 32.86 -2.89 -27.18
CA PHE A 807 32.30 -1.96 -26.20
C PHE A 807 32.02 -0.62 -26.88
N THR A 808 30.75 -0.30 -27.09
CA THR A 808 30.31 0.92 -27.76
C THR A 808 29.90 1.97 -26.72
N LEU A 809 30.64 3.08 -26.65
CA LEU A 809 30.43 4.08 -25.60
C LEU A 809 29.44 5.14 -26.06
N GLU A 810 28.28 5.17 -25.41
CA GLU A 810 27.15 6.04 -25.77
C GLU A 810 27.28 7.46 -25.22
N SER A 811 26.54 8.38 -25.83
CA SER A 811 26.49 9.78 -25.38
C SER A 811 25.59 9.96 -24.17
N ARG A 812 26.05 10.76 -23.22
CA ARG A 812 25.26 11.19 -22.06
C ARG A 812 24.30 12.34 -22.35
N LYS A 813 24.23 12.80 -23.61
CA LYS A 813 23.28 13.83 -24.05
C LYS A 813 22.77 13.55 -25.47
N ALA A 814 21.45 13.60 -25.65
CA ALA A 814 20.80 13.29 -26.91
C ALA A 814 21.38 14.09 -28.10
N GLY A 815 21.68 13.37 -29.19
CA GLY A 815 22.04 13.95 -30.49
C GLY A 815 23.40 14.64 -30.58
N VAL A 816 24.25 14.53 -29.56
CA VAL A 816 25.60 15.13 -29.54
C VAL A 816 26.62 14.16 -28.96
N VAL A 817 27.91 14.35 -29.25
CA VAL A 817 29.00 13.65 -28.54
C VAL A 817 29.19 14.35 -27.18
N ASN A 818 28.96 13.66 -26.07
CA ASN A 818 29.01 14.28 -24.74
C ASN A 818 29.31 13.29 -23.60
N GLY A 819 29.94 13.82 -22.54
CA GLY A 819 30.04 13.19 -21.23
C GLY A 819 31.21 12.21 -21.09
N GLY A 820 31.66 12.07 -19.83
CA GLY A 820 32.64 11.05 -19.44
C GLY A 820 31.97 9.70 -19.23
N VAL A 821 32.56 8.66 -19.80
CA VAL A 821 32.09 7.27 -19.76
C VAL A 821 33.01 6.39 -18.91
N THR A 822 32.41 5.48 -18.15
CA THR A 822 33.12 4.44 -17.39
C THR A 822 32.60 3.09 -17.85
N ILE A 823 33.48 2.22 -18.35
CA ILE A 823 33.06 0.93 -18.92
C ILE A 823 32.61 -0.03 -17.81
N ALA A 824 33.52 -0.34 -16.88
CA ALA A 824 33.30 -1.38 -15.89
C ALA A 824 33.24 -0.88 -14.44
N ALA A 825 32.38 -1.49 -13.64
CA ALA A 825 32.32 -1.30 -12.19
C ALA A 825 32.25 -2.64 -11.45
N PRO A 826 33.37 -3.39 -11.38
CA PRO A 826 33.40 -4.67 -10.67
C PRO A 826 33.26 -4.49 -9.15
N ASN A 827 32.61 -5.46 -8.53
CA ASN A 827 32.31 -5.59 -7.12
C ASN A 827 32.61 -7.02 -6.66
N GLY A 828 32.84 -7.20 -5.37
CA GLY A 828 33.02 -8.53 -4.77
C GLY A 828 34.46 -9.02 -4.78
N ASP A 829 34.63 -10.29 -4.44
CA ASP A 829 35.92 -10.92 -4.12
C ASP A 829 36.28 -12.06 -5.09
N ALA A 830 35.62 -12.11 -6.25
CA ALA A 830 35.88 -13.08 -7.30
C ALA A 830 37.39 -13.15 -7.66
N PRO A 831 37.95 -14.35 -7.87
CA PRO A 831 39.40 -14.54 -8.00
C PRO A 831 39.98 -13.84 -9.23
N PHE A 832 39.24 -13.76 -10.33
CA PHE A 832 39.63 -13.06 -11.55
C PHE A 832 38.86 -11.75 -11.74
N GLY A 833 37.60 -11.69 -11.30
CA GLY A 833 36.72 -10.55 -11.55
C GLY A 833 36.44 -10.41 -13.03
N TYR A 834 36.64 -9.22 -13.60
CA TYR A 834 36.34 -8.98 -15.02
C TYR A 834 37.60 -9.07 -15.87
N VAL A 835 37.54 -9.89 -16.92
CA VAL A 835 38.62 -10.04 -17.91
C VAL A 835 38.09 -9.70 -19.29
N MET A 836 38.67 -8.66 -19.90
CA MET A 836 38.37 -8.23 -21.27
C MET A 836 39.51 -8.69 -22.18
N GLU A 837 39.33 -9.81 -22.85
CA GLU A 837 40.31 -10.44 -23.72
C GLU A 837 40.00 -10.13 -25.19
N SER A 838 40.98 -9.59 -25.91
CA SER A 838 40.89 -9.32 -27.36
C SER A 838 39.69 -8.43 -27.75
N CYS A 839 39.22 -7.59 -26.82
CA CYS A 839 38.07 -6.72 -27.01
C CYS A 839 38.42 -5.44 -27.79
N THR A 840 37.42 -4.83 -28.42
CA THR A 840 37.51 -3.52 -29.08
C THR A 840 36.67 -2.49 -28.34
N ILE A 841 37.16 -1.26 -28.21
CA ILE A 841 36.44 -0.13 -27.61
C ILE A 841 36.21 0.93 -28.67
N ASP A 842 34.93 1.28 -28.90
CA ASP A 842 34.49 2.38 -29.75
C ASP A 842 34.01 3.56 -28.89
N PRO A 843 34.85 4.60 -28.70
CA PRO A 843 34.48 5.78 -27.92
C PRO A 843 33.88 6.90 -28.78
N SER A 844 33.34 6.61 -29.97
CA SER A 844 32.92 7.64 -30.95
C SER A 844 31.89 8.64 -30.40
N MET A 845 31.00 8.23 -29.49
CA MET A 845 29.90 9.06 -28.97
C MET A 845 30.15 9.71 -27.60
N CYS A 846 31.29 9.46 -26.94
CA CYS A 846 31.64 10.11 -25.67
C CYS A 846 32.70 11.23 -25.80
N GLU A 847 32.85 12.08 -24.78
CA GLU A 847 33.93 13.09 -24.72
C GLU A 847 35.26 12.50 -24.26
N ASN A 848 35.21 11.65 -23.25
CA ASN A 848 36.33 10.91 -22.71
C ASN A 848 35.82 9.62 -22.05
N PHE A 849 36.71 8.68 -21.81
CA PHE A 849 36.36 7.45 -21.13
C PHE A 849 37.50 6.86 -20.31
N ASN A 850 37.13 5.97 -19.39
CA ASN A 850 38.04 5.14 -18.63
C ASN A 850 37.56 3.69 -18.60
N TYR A 851 38.49 2.77 -18.40
CA TYR A 851 38.26 1.33 -18.37
C TYR A 851 37.40 0.86 -17.20
N GLY A 852 37.39 1.58 -16.08
CA GLY A 852 36.54 1.23 -14.95
C GLY A 852 36.90 1.90 -13.63
N ARG A 853 36.02 1.70 -12.65
CA ARG A 853 36.17 2.17 -11.25
C ARG A 853 35.76 1.08 -10.26
N ALA A 854 36.41 1.01 -9.11
CA ALA A 854 36.15 -0.04 -8.14
C ALA A 854 34.84 0.21 -7.38
N TRP A 855 33.85 -0.68 -7.53
CA TRP A 855 32.57 -0.53 -6.86
C TRP A 855 32.64 -0.94 -5.40
N GLY A 856 33.06 -2.17 -5.10
CA GLY A 856 33.12 -2.72 -3.74
C GLY A 856 33.95 -4.00 -3.66
N GLY A 857 34.12 -4.55 -2.46
CA GLY A 857 34.93 -5.76 -2.22
C GLY A 857 36.41 -5.61 -2.64
N ALA A 858 37.02 -6.71 -3.07
CA ALA A 858 38.35 -6.79 -3.66
C ALA A 858 38.30 -6.74 -5.19
N ALA A 859 37.58 -5.75 -5.74
CA ALA A 859 37.34 -5.57 -7.17
C ALA A 859 38.59 -5.78 -8.06
N ARG A 860 38.43 -6.62 -9.09
CA ARG A 860 39.48 -6.97 -10.07
C ARG A 860 39.02 -6.70 -11.49
N LEU A 861 39.92 -6.14 -12.29
CA LEU A 861 39.65 -5.76 -13.67
C LEU A 861 40.93 -5.88 -14.51
N ALA A 862 40.88 -6.65 -15.60
CA ALA A 862 42.00 -6.85 -16.51
C ALA A 862 41.58 -6.64 -17.96
N TYR A 863 42.26 -5.72 -18.66
CA TYR A 863 42.15 -5.56 -20.12
C TYR A 863 43.36 -6.20 -20.81
N LEU A 864 43.13 -7.16 -21.68
CA LEU A 864 44.15 -7.95 -22.35
C LEU A 864 43.96 -7.85 -23.87
N ASN A 865 45.04 -7.56 -24.59
CA ASN A 865 45.04 -7.52 -26.06
C ASN A 865 43.94 -6.60 -26.64
N THR A 866 43.69 -5.48 -25.96
CA THR A 866 42.53 -4.61 -26.24
C THR A 866 42.84 -3.60 -27.35
N LYS A 867 41.89 -3.39 -28.26
CA LYS A 867 41.96 -2.36 -29.31
C LYS A 867 41.10 -1.15 -28.96
N VAL A 868 41.66 0.05 -29.02
CA VAL A 868 40.95 1.31 -28.79
C VAL A 868 40.85 2.09 -30.09
N LEU A 869 39.64 2.32 -30.60
CA LEU A 869 39.44 2.94 -31.92
C LEU A 869 39.80 4.44 -31.95
N ASP A 870 39.64 5.16 -30.84
CA ASP A 870 40.12 6.54 -30.69
C ASP A 870 40.75 6.75 -29.31
N LYS A 871 42.07 6.58 -29.26
CA LYS A 871 42.86 6.72 -28.02
C LYS A 871 42.89 8.15 -27.46
N SER A 872 42.53 9.17 -28.24
CA SER A 872 42.57 10.56 -27.76
C SER A 872 41.55 10.84 -26.66
N LYS A 873 40.53 9.99 -26.55
CA LYS A 873 39.46 10.05 -25.55
C LYS A 873 39.75 9.23 -24.29
N LEU A 874 40.76 8.36 -24.30
CA LEU A 874 41.15 7.57 -23.13
C LEU A 874 41.81 8.48 -22.10
N VAL A 875 41.33 8.46 -20.85
CA VAL A 875 41.95 9.24 -19.76
C VAL A 875 43.38 8.77 -19.50
N ALA A 876 44.28 9.68 -19.11
CA ALA A 876 45.71 9.38 -18.97
C ALA A 876 46.04 8.29 -17.92
N SER A 877 45.19 8.10 -16.91
CA SER A 877 45.34 7.01 -15.92
C SER A 877 44.77 5.67 -16.38
N HIS A 878 44.11 5.65 -17.55
CA HIS A 878 43.31 4.58 -18.16
C HIS A 878 42.09 4.12 -17.32
N PHE A 879 42.21 4.11 -15.99
CA PHE A 879 41.17 3.79 -15.01
C PHE A 879 40.84 5.00 -14.14
N THR A 880 39.68 4.96 -13.47
CA THR A 880 39.36 5.93 -12.41
C THR A 880 40.17 5.62 -11.14
N ARG A 881 40.94 6.58 -10.64
CA ARG A 881 41.82 6.41 -9.47
C ARG A 881 41.07 6.45 -8.14
N GLU A 882 40.08 7.31 -8.02
CA GLU A 882 39.20 7.33 -6.85
C GLU A 882 38.12 6.26 -7.00
N GLY A 883 38.11 5.29 -6.09
CA GLY A 883 37.09 4.24 -6.10
C GLY A 883 35.70 4.74 -5.71
N MET A 884 34.67 3.99 -6.10
CA MET A 884 33.30 4.31 -5.75
C MET A 884 33.06 4.09 -4.25
N ASN A 885 33.29 2.87 -3.75
CA ASN A 885 33.24 2.58 -2.30
C ASN A 885 34.56 2.01 -1.73
N VAL A 886 35.46 1.49 -2.57
CA VAL A 886 36.74 0.89 -2.16
C VAL A 886 37.87 1.33 -3.07
N ALA A 887 39.09 1.42 -2.54
CA ALA A 887 40.27 1.63 -3.39
C ALA A 887 40.57 0.36 -4.19
N SER A 888 40.86 0.49 -5.49
CA SER A 888 41.17 -0.67 -6.33
C SER A 888 42.50 -1.31 -5.92
N GLN A 889 42.47 -2.61 -5.64
CA GLN A 889 43.67 -3.41 -5.37
C GLN A 889 44.27 -4.02 -6.63
N TYR A 890 43.49 -4.15 -7.71
CA TYR A 890 43.89 -4.93 -8.87
C TYR A 890 43.22 -4.50 -10.19
N PHE A 891 43.56 -3.31 -10.69
CA PHE A 891 43.25 -2.90 -12.07
C PHE A 891 44.50 -2.99 -12.94
N ARG A 892 44.40 -3.71 -14.07
CA ARG A 892 45.55 -4.09 -14.90
C ARG A 892 45.23 -4.01 -16.38
N GLU A 893 46.27 -3.78 -17.18
CA GLU A 893 46.19 -3.90 -18.63
C GLU A 893 47.41 -4.59 -19.24
N TYR A 894 47.23 -5.19 -20.42
CA TYR A 894 48.30 -5.79 -21.21
C TYR A 894 48.02 -5.63 -22.71
N ASN A 895 49.05 -5.22 -23.46
CA ASN A 895 49.06 -5.22 -24.92
C ASN A 895 47.89 -4.43 -25.57
N THR A 896 47.59 -3.25 -25.03
CA THR A 896 46.61 -2.33 -25.61
C THR A 896 47.16 -1.71 -26.91
N VAL A 897 46.35 -1.67 -27.96
CA VAL A 897 46.70 -1.07 -29.27
C VAL A 897 45.66 -0.06 -29.75
N ASP A 898 46.04 0.84 -30.64
CA ASP A 898 45.12 1.74 -31.33
C ASP A 898 44.46 1.09 -32.58
N ALA A 899 43.61 1.85 -33.27
CA ALA A 899 42.89 1.39 -34.46
C ALA A 899 43.83 0.83 -35.55
N GLU A 900 45.01 1.43 -35.71
CA GLU A 900 46.03 1.02 -36.66
C GLU A 900 46.93 -0.14 -36.15
N GLY A 901 46.73 -0.59 -34.92
CA GLY A 901 47.48 -1.68 -34.29
C GLY A 901 48.80 -1.25 -33.65
N ASN A 902 49.04 0.05 -33.46
CA ASN A 902 50.21 0.52 -32.72
C ASN A 902 49.98 0.41 -31.22
N ALA A 903 51.02 0.03 -30.47
CA ALA A 903 50.94 -0.07 -29.02
C ALA A 903 50.58 1.28 -28.36
N ILE A 904 49.61 1.24 -27.45
CA ILE A 904 49.31 2.34 -26.53
C ILE A 904 50.11 2.07 -25.25
N ALA A 905 50.97 3.01 -24.86
CA ALA A 905 51.76 2.88 -23.64
C ALA A 905 50.83 2.90 -22.42
N GLY A 906 50.97 1.92 -21.53
CA GLY A 906 50.24 1.89 -20.26
C GLY A 906 50.63 3.05 -19.33
N PRO A 907 49.81 3.37 -18.33
CA PRO A 907 49.99 4.53 -17.45
C PRO A 907 51.07 4.29 -16.38
N GLY A 908 51.71 3.12 -16.37
CA GLY A 908 52.73 2.74 -15.40
C GLY A 908 52.19 2.64 -13.97
N VAL A 909 52.99 3.08 -13.00
CA VAL A 909 52.62 3.06 -11.57
C VAL A 909 51.54 4.09 -11.27
N GLN A 910 50.41 3.62 -10.73
CA GLN A 910 49.28 4.44 -10.32
C GLN A 910 48.96 4.22 -8.85
N THR A 911 48.42 5.26 -8.19
CA THR A 911 47.85 5.17 -6.84
C THR A 911 46.33 5.28 -6.92
N PHE A 912 45.65 4.22 -6.52
CA PHE A 912 44.19 4.13 -6.38
C PHE A 912 43.80 4.36 -4.92
N PHE A 913 42.71 5.10 -4.68
CA PHE A 913 42.35 5.51 -3.33
C PHE A 913 40.84 5.60 -3.09
N LYS A 914 40.45 5.47 -1.81
CA LYS A 914 39.12 5.83 -1.30
C LYS A 914 39.24 6.24 0.15
N GLY A 915 38.88 7.49 0.46
CA GLY A 915 39.14 8.04 1.80
C GLY A 915 40.64 7.98 2.12
N SER A 916 41.01 7.33 3.22
CA SER A 916 42.40 7.15 3.64
C SER A 916 43.05 5.84 3.14
N THR A 917 42.31 4.97 2.45
CA THR A 917 42.85 3.71 1.93
C THR A 917 43.45 3.93 0.56
N GLU A 918 44.71 3.52 0.36
CA GLU A 918 45.43 3.67 -0.90
C GLU A 918 46.21 2.41 -1.27
N TYR A 919 46.25 2.10 -2.57
CA TYR A 919 47.08 1.05 -3.14
C TYR A 919 47.87 1.62 -4.32
N THR A 920 49.18 1.35 -4.34
CA THR A 920 50.08 1.80 -5.40
C THR A 920 50.74 0.60 -6.07
N TYR A 921 50.60 0.50 -7.39
CA TYR A 921 51.14 -0.60 -8.18
C TYR A 921 51.27 -0.20 -9.65
N ASP A 922 52.06 -0.96 -10.42
CA ASP A 922 52.08 -0.84 -11.88
C ASP A 922 50.80 -1.43 -12.47
N VAL A 923 50.12 -0.64 -13.29
CA VAL A 923 48.91 -1.05 -14.02
C VAL A 923 49.29 -1.91 -15.23
N THR A 924 50.49 -1.75 -15.78
CA THR A 924 50.92 -2.46 -17.00
C THR A 924 51.49 -3.83 -16.62
N MET A 925 50.89 -4.90 -17.15
CA MET A 925 51.32 -6.27 -16.87
C MET A 925 52.51 -6.70 -17.73
N THR A 926 53.29 -7.64 -17.20
CA THR A 926 54.18 -8.48 -18.01
C THR A 926 53.39 -9.59 -18.71
N ALA A 927 54.00 -10.23 -19.71
CA ALA A 927 53.38 -11.37 -20.41
C ALA A 927 53.03 -12.52 -19.45
N ASP A 928 53.91 -12.82 -18.48
CA ASP A 928 53.67 -13.88 -17.49
C ASP A 928 52.51 -13.55 -16.54
N GLN A 929 52.34 -12.27 -16.17
CA GLN A 929 51.21 -11.81 -15.37
C GLN A 929 49.89 -11.90 -16.16
N ALA A 930 49.91 -11.49 -17.43
CA ALA A 930 48.75 -11.60 -18.31
C ALA A 930 48.34 -13.07 -18.54
N ALA A 931 49.30 -13.98 -18.66
CA ALA A 931 49.04 -15.43 -18.82
C ALA A 931 48.30 -16.05 -17.63
N ALA A 932 48.30 -15.43 -16.45
CA ALA A 932 47.52 -15.89 -15.30
C ALA A 932 46.00 -15.69 -15.49
N PHE A 933 45.59 -14.83 -16.42
CA PHE A 933 44.20 -14.55 -16.79
C PHE A 933 43.76 -15.28 -18.07
N ALA A 934 44.60 -16.20 -18.57
CA ALA A 934 44.26 -16.98 -19.75
C ALA A 934 42.95 -17.77 -19.54
N TYR A 935 42.23 -17.98 -20.63
CA TYR A 935 40.93 -18.65 -20.64
C TYR A 935 40.89 -19.96 -19.84
N ASP A 936 41.90 -20.81 -19.98
CA ASP A 936 42.01 -22.11 -19.29
C ASP A 936 42.31 -22.00 -17.78
N LYS A 937 42.67 -20.80 -17.30
CA LYS A 937 42.86 -20.49 -15.87
C LYS A 937 41.58 -20.02 -15.22
N VAL A 938 40.81 -19.20 -15.94
CA VAL A 938 39.48 -18.73 -15.50
C VAL A 938 38.51 -19.90 -15.52
N PHE A 939 38.47 -20.64 -16.62
CA PHE A 939 37.52 -21.72 -16.88
C PHE A 939 38.21 -23.09 -16.77
N THR A 940 38.11 -23.71 -15.59
CA THR A 940 38.78 -25.00 -15.31
C THR A 940 37.84 -26.21 -15.36
N ALA A 941 36.55 -26.01 -15.12
CA ALA A 941 35.54 -27.08 -15.06
C ALA A 941 34.38 -26.89 -16.05
N TRP A 942 34.29 -25.74 -16.71
CA TRP A 942 33.20 -25.35 -17.60
C TRP A 942 33.81 -24.66 -18.83
N ASP A 943 33.58 -25.19 -20.03
CA ASP A 943 34.19 -24.67 -21.27
C ASP A 943 33.15 -23.93 -22.14
N PRO A 944 32.84 -22.65 -21.87
CA PRO A 944 31.85 -21.90 -22.62
C PRO A 944 32.20 -21.67 -24.11
N ARG A 945 33.49 -21.57 -24.47
CA ARG A 945 33.94 -21.49 -25.89
C ARG A 945 33.57 -22.74 -26.66
N ALA A 946 33.83 -23.93 -26.10
CA ALA A 946 33.47 -25.18 -26.75
C ALA A 946 31.95 -25.35 -26.85
N LEU A 947 31.21 -25.01 -25.79
CA LEU A 947 29.74 -25.10 -25.76
C LEU A 947 29.06 -24.16 -26.77
N SER A 948 29.59 -22.96 -26.95
CA SER A 948 29.05 -21.93 -27.85
C SER A 948 29.72 -21.86 -29.22
N ALA A 949 30.58 -22.83 -29.55
CA ALA A 949 31.27 -22.88 -30.84
C ALA A 949 30.25 -22.91 -31.98
N GLN A 950 30.43 -22.00 -32.95
CA GLN A 950 29.61 -21.98 -34.16
C GLN A 950 30.13 -23.04 -35.13
N LEU A 951 29.29 -24.03 -35.43
CA LEU A 951 29.60 -25.13 -36.35
C LEU A 951 29.43 -24.66 -37.81
N LYS A 952 30.27 -25.19 -38.71
CA LYS A 952 30.24 -24.83 -40.13
C LYS A 952 29.78 -26.00 -40.99
N LEU A 953 29.03 -25.68 -42.03
CA LEU A 953 28.62 -26.62 -43.07
C LEU A 953 29.55 -26.48 -44.28
N ASP A 954 30.12 -27.58 -44.77
CA ASP A 954 31.07 -27.53 -45.89
C ASP A 954 30.39 -27.22 -47.24
N ALA A 955 29.34 -27.97 -47.59
CA ALA A 955 28.65 -27.82 -48.86
C ALA A 955 27.22 -28.36 -48.81
N ILE A 956 26.35 -27.76 -49.64
CA ILE A 956 24.98 -28.21 -49.87
C ILE A 956 24.89 -28.74 -51.30
N SER A 957 24.27 -29.91 -51.47
CA SER A 957 23.96 -30.52 -52.76
C SER A 957 22.46 -30.41 -53.04
N THR A 958 22.09 -30.32 -54.33
CA THR A 958 20.69 -30.27 -54.78
C THR A 958 20.41 -31.41 -55.75
N ALA A 959 19.41 -32.25 -55.45
CA ALA A 959 18.94 -33.33 -56.31
C ALA A 959 17.46 -33.66 -56.00
N ASP A 960 16.66 -33.97 -57.02
CA ASP A 960 15.27 -34.47 -56.88
C ASP A 960 14.35 -33.62 -55.97
N GLY A 961 14.45 -32.28 -56.05
CA GLY A 961 13.64 -31.37 -55.21
C GLY A 961 14.01 -31.39 -53.72
N LYS A 962 15.16 -31.98 -53.38
CA LYS A 962 15.74 -31.98 -52.03
C LYS A 962 17.10 -31.29 -52.03
N ILE A 963 17.39 -30.65 -50.91
CA ILE A 963 18.73 -30.24 -50.54
C ILE A 963 19.30 -31.28 -49.58
N SER A 964 20.60 -31.56 -49.66
CA SER A 964 21.29 -32.50 -48.78
C SER A 964 22.71 -32.05 -48.48
N TRP A 965 23.26 -32.50 -47.37
CA TRP A 965 24.61 -32.17 -46.93
C TRP A 965 25.25 -33.33 -46.16
N THR A 966 26.54 -33.22 -45.87
CA THR A 966 27.24 -34.18 -45.01
C THR A 966 26.94 -33.86 -43.54
N ALA A 967 26.75 -34.89 -42.72
CA ALA A 967 26.60 -34.73 -41.29
C ALA A 967 27.79 -33.97 -40.69
N VAL A 968 27.51 -32.96 -39.87
CA VAL A 968 28.51 -32.18 -39.16
C VAL A 968 28.65 -32.73 -37.74
N GLU A 969 29.89 -33.03 -37.32
CA GLU A 969 30.16 -33.54 -35.97
C GLU A 969 29.73 -32.51 -34.91
N GLY A 970 29.04 -32.98 -33.87
CA GLY A 970 28.49 -32.12 -32.81
C GLY A 970 27.23 -31.34 -33.18
N ALA A 971 26.72 -31.47 -34.41
CA ALA A 971 25.48 -30.82 -34.82
C ALA A 971 24.27 -31.40 -34.07
N LYS A 972 23.47 -30.52 -33.47
CA LYS A 972 22.18 -30.87 -32.87
C LYS A 972 21.08 -30.98 -33.93
N ALA A 973 21.05 -30.01 -34.84
CA ALA A 973 20.03 -29.85 -35.86
C ALA A 973 20.56 -28.94 -36.98
N TYR A 974 19.76 -28.79 -38.03
CA TYR A 974 20.03 -27.91 -39.17
C TYR A 974 18.82 -27.02 -39.40
N ALA A 975 19.03 -25.70 -39.39
CA ALA A 975 18.01 -24.71 -39.75
C ALA A 975 18.10 -24.43 -41.25
N VAL A 976 16.99 -24.62 -41.96
CA VAL A 976 16.91 -24.44 -43.41
C VAL A 976 16.16 -23.16 -43.72
N PHE A 977 16.81 -22.28 -44.47
CA PHE A 977 16.27 -21.00 -44.90
C PHE A 977 16.14 -20.95 -46.42
N LEU A 978 15.12 -20.24 -46.87
CA LEU A 978 14.83 -19.99 -48.26
C LEU A 978 14.59 -18.50 -48.47
N ASP A 979 15.45 -17.86 -49.26
CA ASP A 979 15.47 -16.40 -49.44
C ASP A 979 15.49 -15.62 -48.11
N GLY A 980 16.15 -16.18 -47.09
CA GLY A 980 16.24 -15.61 -45.75
C GLY A 980 15.01 -15.85 -44.87
N VAL A 981 14.03 -16.64 -45.30
CA VAL A 981 12.90 -17.07 -44.48
C VAL A 981 13.14 -18.48 -43.97
N LEU A 982 12.98 -18.70 -42.66
CA LEU A 982 13.08 -20.03 -42.07
C LEU A 982 11.97 -20.95 -42.62
N LEU A 983 12.36 -22.06 -43.25
CA LEU A 983 11.44 -23.14 -43.62
C LEU A 983 11.20 -24.13 -42.48
N GLY A 984 12.24 -24.37 -41.67
CA GLY A 984 12.15 -25.24 -40.51
C GLY A 984 13.50 -25.76 -40.05
N PHE A 985 13.46 -26.55 -38.99
CA PHE A 985 14.61 -27.31 -38.48
C PHE A 985 14.47 -28.78 -38.84
N THR A 986 15.59 -29.45 -39.06
CA THR A 986 15.65 -30.91 -39.26
C THR A 986 16.87 -31.50 -38.59
N THR A 987 16.77 -32.74 -38.12
CA THR A 987 17.91 -33.56 -37.67
C THR A 987 18.51 -34.40 -38.81
N GLU A 988 17.78 -34.53 -39.91
CA GLU A 988 18.22 -35.23 -41.10
C GLU A 988 19.23 -34.38 -41.88
N CYS A 989 20.12 -35.05 -42.61
CA CYS A 989 21.08 -34.37 -43.48
C CYS A 989 20.49 -34.03 -44.86
N SER A 990 19.16 -33.84 -44.91
CA SER A 990 18.43 -33.46 -46.12
C SER A 990 17.11 -32.77 -45.78
N PHE A 991 16.63 -31.90 -46.66
CA PHE A 991 15.35 -31.20 -46.52
C PHE A 991 14.65 -31.11 -47.87
N LYS A 992 13.33 -31.34 -47.91
CA LYS A 992 12.54 -31.26 -49.14
C LYS A 992 12.05 -29.84 -49.35
N ILE A 993 12.29 -29.28 -50.54
CA ILE A 993 11.76 -27.97 -50.95
C ILE A 993 10.49 -28.21 -51.77
N ALA A 994 9.48 -27.34 -51.59
CA ALA A 994 8.22 -27.44 -52.32
C ALA A 994 8.42 -27.13 -53.83
N GLU A 995 7.62 -27.79 -54.68
CA GLU A 995 7.76 -27.72 -56.16
C GLU A 995 7.45 -26.34 -56.76
N ASP A 996 6.92 -25.40 -55.98
CA ASP A 996 6.54 -24.04 -56.38
C ASP A 996 7.61 -22.97 -56.03
N GLN A 997 8.75 -23.37 -55.46
CA GLN A 997 9.78 -22.46 -54.91
C GLN A 997 11.05 -22.33 -55.80
N ASP A 998 10.84 -22.36 -57.11
CA ASP A 998 11.79 -22.65 -58.21
C ASP A 998 12.94 -21.65 -58.45
N ALA A 999 13.04 -20.55 -57.69
CA ALA A 999 14.02 -19.47 -57.93
C ALA A 999 14.78 -19.00 -56.68
N ALA A 1000 14.70 -19.75 -55.58
CA ALA A 1000 15.09 -19.26 -54.28
C ALA A 1000 16.53 -19.62 -53.85
N LYS A 1001 17.14 -18.74 -53.07
CA LYS A 1001 18.45 -18.96 -52.43
C LYS A 1001 18.27 -19.82 -51.20
N VAL A 1002 18.85 -21.01 -51.23
CA VAL A 1002 18.84 -21.91 -50.08
C VAL A 1002 20.06 -21.64 -49.20
N GLN A 1003 19.81 -21.63 -47.90
CA GLN A 1003 20.82 -21.57 -46.86
C GLN A 1003 20.52 -22.64 -45.80
N VAL A 1004 21.57 -23.27 -45.29
CA VAL A 1004 21.48 -24.22 -44.17
C VAL A 1004 22.48 -23.80 -43.10
N ARG A 1005 22.00 -23.59 -41.88
CA ARG A 1005 22.83 -23.26 -40.72
C ARG A 1005 22.86 -24.42 -39.73
N VAL A 1006 24.04 -24.79 -39.27
CA VAL A 1006 24.23 -25.90 -38.33
C VAL A 1006 24.00 -25.42 -36.90
N ALA A 1007 23.14 -26.08 -36.15
CA ALA A 1007 22.96 -25.77 -34.74
C ALA A 1007 23.95 -26.54 -33.86
N ASN A 1008 24.63 -25.85 -32.94
CA ASN A 1008 25.50 -26.47 -31.93
C ASN A 1008 24.69 -27.13 -30.80
N ALA A 1009 25.37 -27.71 -29.81
CA ALA A 1009 24.73 -28.38 -28.67
C ALA A 1009 23.83 -27.46 -27.82
N MET A 1010 24.16 -26.16 -27.77
CA MET A 1010 23.37 -25.12 -27.09
C MET A 1010 22.21 -24.62 -27.95
N GLY A 1011 22.14 -25.06 -29.20
CA GLY A 1011 21.10 -24.77 -30.19
C GLY A 1011 21.36 -23.54 -31.04
N GLY A 1012 22.45 -22.81 -30.77
CA GLY A 1012 22.86 -21.63 -31.52
C GLY A 1012 23.29 -21.99 -32.94
N LEU A 1013 22.95 -21.13 -33.90
CA LEU A 1013 23.18 -21.38 -35.32
C LEU A 1013 24.59 -20.95 -35.74
N GLY A 1014 25.23 -21.77 -36.57
CA GLY A 1014 26.52 -21.47 -37.17
C GLY A 1014 26.49 -20.26 -38.12
N GLU A 1015 27.66 -19.83 -38.56
CA GLU A 1015 27.79 -18.78 -39.58
C GLU A 1015 27.03 -19.13 -40.87
N VAL A 1016 26.66 -18.09 -41.62
CA VAL A 1016 26.03 -18.24 -42.94
C VAL A 1016 27.05 -18.78 -43.95
N THR A 1017 26.98 -20.06 -44.28
CA THR A 1017 27.87 -20.71 -45.26
C THR A 1017 27.37 -20.54 -46.69
N GLY A 1018 27.37 -19.29 -47.17
CA GLY A 1018 26.99 -18.97 -48.55
C GLY A 1018 25.56 -19.39 -48.95
N TYR A 1019 25.23 -19.16 -50.22
CA TYR A 1019 23.93 -19.55 -50.78
C TYR A 1019 24.16 -20.51 -51.93
N VAL A 1020 23.36 -21.56 -52.00
CA VAL A 1020 23.15 -22.30 -53.25
C VAL A 1020 21.86 -21.80 -53.86
N ASN A 1021 21.91 -21.42 -55.14
CA ASN A 1021 20.69 -21.26 -55.90
C ASN A 1021 20.00 -22.63 -55.92
N ALA A 1022 18.72 -22.72 -55.57
CA ALA A 1022 17.92 -23.84 -56.03
C ALA A 1022 18.10 -23.92 -57.56
N LEU A 1023 18.78 -24.97 -58.04
CA LEU A 1023 19.24 -25.06 -59.43
C LEU A 1023 18.06 -25.21 -60.41
N PRO A 1024 18.24 -24.83 -61.68
CA PRO A 1024 17.19 -24.67 -62.69
C PRO A 1024 16.70 -26.02 -63.19
N SER A 1025 15.55 -26.50 -62.72
CA SER A 1025 14.59 -27.35 -63.49
C SER A 1025 13.47 -27.92 -62.62
N LEU A 1026 12.49 -27.12 -62.19
CA LEU A 1026 11.10 -27.63 -62.07
C LEU A 1026 10.30 -27.39 -63.36
N THR A 1027 10.96 -27.34 -64.53
CA THR A 1027 10.22 -27.53 -65.79
C THR A 1027 9.79 -28.98 -65.90
N LYS A 1028 8.66 -29.33 -65.28
CA LYS A 1028 7.86 -30.48 -65.72
C LYS A 1028 7.63 -30.28 -67.23
N GLU A 1029 8.04 -31.23 -68.06
CA GLU A 1029 7.79 -31.15 -69.50
C GLU A 1029 6.29 -31.04 -69.74
N ILE A 1030 5.86 -29.92 -70.31
CA ILE A 1030 4.46 -29.68 -70.62
C ILE A 1030 4.05 -30.69 -71.70
N ALA A 1031 3.13 -31.58 -71.36
CA ALA A 1031 2.49 -32.45 -72.34
C ALA A 1031 1.47 -31.65 -73.17
N LYS A 1032 0.72 -30.74 -72.51
CA LYS A 1032 -0.36 -29.99 -73.15
C LYS A 1032 -0.76 -28.75 -72.34
N VAL A 1033 -1.12 -27.66 -73.02
CA VAL A 1033 -1.81 -26.51 -72.41
C VAL A 1033 -3.20 -26.40 -73.01
N GLU A 1034 -4.21 -26.17 -72.16
CA GLU A 1034 -5.60 -26.00 -72.55
C GLU A 1034 -6.17 -24.73 -71.93
N TYR A 1035 -6.97 -23.98 -72.70
CA TYR A 1035 -7.57 -22.72 -72.26
C TYR A 1035 -9.08 -22.92 -72.11
N TYR A 1036 -9.67 -22.35 -71.06
CA TYR A 1036 -11.10 -22.43 -70.79
C TYR A 1036 -11.65 -21.05 -70.40
N ASN A 1037 -12.94 -20.81 -70.64
CA ASN A 1037 -13.64 -19.67 -70.02
C ASN A 1037 -14.14 -20.04 -68.61
N ALA A 1038 -14.68 -19.07 -67.88
CA ALA A 1038 -15.23 -19.28 -66.54
C ALA A 1038 -16.42 -20.27 -66.49
N LEU A 1039 -17.02 -20.59 -67.65
CA LEU A 1039 -18.10 -21.57 -67.77
C LEU A 1039 -17.59 -22.98 -68.14
N GLY A 1040 -16.26 -23.19 -68.17
CA GLY A 1040 -15.63 -24.47 -68.48
C GLY A 1040 -15.60 -24.85 -69.96
N GLN A 1041 -15.88 -23.91 -70.88
CA GLN A 1041 -15.82 -24.16 -72.32
C GLN A 1041 -14.39 -23.96 -72.83
N ARG A 1042 -13.91 -24.86 -73.70
CA ARG A 1042 -12.55 -24.82 -74.26
C ARG A 1042 -12.38 -23.64 -75.24
N LEU A 1043 -11.29 -22.91 -75.09
CA LEU A 1043 -10.92 -21.74 -75.87
C LEU A 1043 -9.64 -22.01 -76.70
N PRO A 1044 -9.44 -21.28 -77.82
CA PRO A 1044 -8.15 -21.23 -78.50
C PRO A 1044 -7.13 -20.44 -77.66
N ALA A 1045 -5.84 -20.69 -77.87
CA ALA A 1045 -4.75 -20.15 -77.04
C ALA A 1045 -4.58 -18.63 -77.05
N ASN A 1046 -5.25 -17.94 -77.99
CA ASN A 1046 -5.20 -16.50 -78.21
C ASN A 1046 -6.53 -15.80 -77.85
N ALA A 1047 -7.39 -16.44 -77.05
CA ALA A 1047 -8.65 -15.84 -76.64
C ALA A 1047 -8.42 -14.69 -75.64
N GLN A 1048 -8.80 -13.47 -76.03
CA GLN A 1048 -8.69 -12.30 -75.16
C GLN A 1048 -9.74 -12.31 -74.04
N GLY A 1049 -9.34 -11.82 -72.85
CA GLY A 1049 -10.17 -11.75 -71.65
C GLY A 1049 -9.76 -12.72 -70.55
N MET A 1050 -10.65 -12.94 -69.58
CA MET A 1050 -10.40 -13.85 -68.46
C MET A 1050 -10.46 -15.31 -68.92
N THR A 1051 -9.34 -16.01 -68.81
CA THR A 1051 -9.13 -17.40 -69.22
C THR A 1051 -8.64 -18.24 -68.04
N ILE A 1052 -9.03 -19.50 -68.00
CA ILE A 1052 -8.49 -20.51 -67.11
C ILE A 1052 -7.50 -21.34 -67.93
N VAL A 1053 -6.23 -21.27 -67.58
CA VAL A 1053 -5.13 -21.99 -68.25
C VAL A 1053 -4.87 -23.27 -67.48
N LYS A 1054 -5.13 -24.41 -68.12
CA LYS A 1054 -4.86 -25.75 -67.59
C LYS A 1054 -3.61 -26.31 -68.27
N THR A 1055 -2.51 -26.39 -67.55
CA THR A 1055 -1.25 -26.99 -68.01
C THR A 1055 -1.17 -28.43 -67.51
N ILE A 1056 -1.06 -29.37 -68.43
CA ILE A 1056 -0.94 -30.81 -68.17
C ILE A 1056 0.50 -31.20 -68.47
N PHE A 1057 1.15 -31.85 -67.52
CA PHE A 1057 2.54 -32.27 -67.61
C PHE A 1057 2.66 -33.74 -68.04
N LYS A 1058 3.82 -34.14 -68.58
CA LYS A 1058 4.05 -35.54 -69.03
C LYS A 1058 3.99 -36.57 -67.91
N ASP A 1059 4.17 -36.17 -66.67
CA ASP A 1059 4.01 -37.01 -65.47
C ASP A 1059 2.54 -37.21 -65.06
N GLY A 1060 1.60 -36.59 -65.79
CA GLY A 1060 0.16 -36.67 -65.53
C GLY A 1060 -0.36 -35.63 -64.53
N SER A 1061 0.52 -34.84 -63.91
CA SER A 1061 0.12 -33.74 -63.03
C SER A 1061 -0.48 -32.58 -63.82
N VAL A 1062 -1.33 -31.80 -63.15
CA VAL A 1062 -2.11 -30.72 -63.77
C VAL A 1062 -2.00 -29.47 -62.91
N ASN A 1063 -1.63 -28.34 -63.53
CA ASN A 1063 -1.70 -27.01 -62.94
C ASN A 1063 -2.85 -26.22 -63.60
N VAL A 1064 -3.60 -25.43 -62.81
CA VAL A 1064 -4.75 -24.63 -63.28
C VAL A 1064 -4.63 -23.22 -62.74
N GLU A 1065 -4.50 -22.25 -63.64
CA GLU A 1065 -4.32 -20.84 -63.30
C GLU A 1065 -5.40 -19.97 -63.95
N LYS A 1066 -5.74 -18.85 -63.31
CA LYS A 1066 -6.64 -17.84 -63.88
C LYS A 1066 -5.79 -16.70 -64.45
N CYS A 1067 -5.86 -16.48 -65.76
CA CYS A 1067 -5.07 -15.48 -66.46
C CYS A 1067 -5.97 -14.53 -67.25
N TYR A 1068 -5.63 -13.25 -67.27
CA TYR A 1068 -6.29 -12.29 -68.16
C TYR A 1068 -5.38 -12.07 -69.38
N GLN A 1069 -5.74 -12.64 -70.53
CA GLN A 1069 -5.00 -12.47 -71.78
C GLN A 1069 -5.42 -11.16 -72.45
N LYS A 1070 -4.45 -10.26 -72.64
CA LYS A 1070 -4.65 -8.97 -73.32
C LYS A 1070 -4.75 -9.11 -74.82
#